data_AF-B4UIQ9-F1
#
_entry.id   AF-B4UIQ9-F1
#
_cell.length_a   1.000
_cell.length_b   1.000
_cell.length_c   1.000
_cell.angle_alpha   90.00
_cell.angle_beta   90.00
_cell.angle_gamma   90.00
#
_symmetry.space_group_name_H-M   'P 1'
#
loop_
_entity.id
_entity.type
_entity.pdbx_description
1 polymer ?
#
loop_
_entity_poly.entity_id
_entity_poly.type
_entity_poly.pdbx_seq_one_letter_code
_entity_poly.pdbx_strand_id
1 'polypeptide(L)'
;MHFQPVSKGTAAAALAIASMLALGCSGTNSTFEDPAGQAPGVTVSPGAATVYPEQSLTFQANVTGYANPGVTWSIADGTTGGTISADGFYTAPSSTGTYRVVATSVANPSLSASATVTVSTAPPPPPDGSTMTAAHRTSGVAPLAVFFDAIDTTPTGSASPFSWASNVYQPADLEGAQYTWSFGDPGSGSWSTTGKSKNTATGYTAAHVFENPGTYTVSLTVVDTAGVSRTYTQTINVSAFSGTTFFVAANGSDSNNGTSQSTPFQTVHRAMTAALAASGPVQVLFRRGDTFSASAVYAITKPGPGIIGAYGSGNRPVINVADMGDGNVFSPRGTGADWRIMDLDMRGANPSTATGPIGPDVSHQGVNLLVLRLRASNFYVGLGWGDWTPIYATPHDGMFIVDSESPNNGGYGMYLGGRRIALLGNVASDPGQTHVCRVWQAHKAVISNNQFLRPGGQRHALKLHGPQLNDGRPETRWVSINDNVFQASATSQWTVSIGSASSVANENGPVSHLVLERNRFGGSASLVADIETESSHAMVRNNVFDDTLASGVTSILWEQRNSVVPAPSDIRIYNNTFYNGSASGGSGLIRTNSTTTNLRLRNNLYAADSTGNISLVQGTRGAGWAEDVNLLVGLSALANPGGGDFTLPVGSPAVDAGLNLTDVRGDYLLAPRPRGAGLDVGAFESR
;
A
#
# COMPACT_ATOMS: atom_id res chain seq x y z
N MET A 1 73.67 -8.53 39.34
CA MET A 1 74.31 -9.28 40.45
C MET A 1 73.21 -9.62 41.44
N HIS A 2 72.77 -10.88 41.48
CA HIS A 2 73.12 -11.84 42.55
C HIS A 2 72.54 -11.39 43.91
N PHE A 3 71.69 -12.10 44.64
CA PHE A 3 71.34 -13.53 44.69
C PHE A 3 70.05 -13.66 45.54
N GLN A 4 69.20 -14.66 45.23
CA GLN A 4 68.28 -15.33 46.18
C GLN A 4 69.11 -15.95 47.35
N PRO A 5 68.57 -16.40 48.52
CA PRO A 5 67.32 -17.17 48.57
C PRO A 5 66.54 -17.32 49.92
N VAL A 6 65.45 -18.10 49.83
CA VAL A 6 64.95 -19.14 50.77
C VAL A 6 64.17 -18.77 52.07
N SER A 7 62.87 -19.15 51.98
CA SER A 7 61.99 -19.90 52.92
C SER A 7 61.57 -19.30 54.28
N LYS A 8 60.26 -19.12 54.47
CA LYS A 8 59.25 -19.99 55.14
C LYS A 8 59.32 -19.93 56.68
N GLY A 9 58.20 -19.51 57.27
CA GLY A 9 57.94 -19.64 58.70
C GLY A 9 56.62 -18.98 59.10
N THR A 10 55.58 -19.78 59.11
CA THR A 10 54.19 -19.49 59.52
C THR A 10 54.00 -19.48 61.04
N ALA A 11 52.83 -18.97 61.46
CA ALA A 11 52.10 -19.14 62.73
C ALA A 11 52.05 -17.82 63.54
N ALA A 12 50.94 -17.07 63.58
CA ALA A 12 49.57 -17.35 64.02
C ALA A 12 49.39 -17.34 65.55
N ALA A 13 48.30 -16.66 65.94
CA ALA A 13 47.67 -16.58 67.26
C ALA A 13 48.38 -15.68 68.29
N ALA A 14 47.71 -14.90 69.14
CA ALA A 14 46.30 -14.53 69.34
C ALA A 14 46.26 -13.50 70.50
N LEU A 15 45.10 -12.85 70.70
CA LEU A 15 44.61 -12.28 71.98
C LEU A 15 45.40 -11.04 72.51
N ALA A 16 44.84 -10.04 73.19
CA ALA A 16 43.53 -9.76 73.77
C ALA A 16 43.54 -8.31 74.31
N ILE A 17 42.45 -7.90 74.96
CA ILE A 17 42.32 -6.83 75.99
C ILE A 17 42.07 -5.44 75.37
N ALA A 18 41.04 -4.65 75.73
CA ALA A 18 40.36 -4.40 77.01
C ALA A 18 38.95 -3.78 76.70
N SER A 19 37.84 -4.15 77.35
CA SER A 19 37.23 -3.51 78.55
C SER A 19 37.16 -1.97 78.49
N MET A 20 36.09 -1.22 78.79
CA MET A 20 34.87 -1.45 79.58
C MET A 20 34.06 -0.11 79.60
N LEU A 21 32.72 -0.19 79.81
CA LEU A 21 31.78 0.86 80.30
C LEU A 21 31.55 2.14 79.44
N ALA A 22 30.39 2.81 79.39
CA ALA A 22 29.04 2.63 79.92
C ALA A 22 28.07 3.65 79.24
N LEU A 23 26.79 3.25 79.15
CA LEU A 23 25.54 4.04 79.22
C LEU A 23 25.42 5.44 78.57
N GLY A 24 24.52 5.53 77.60
CA GLY A 24 23.81 6.76 77.21
C GLY A 24 22.56 6.43 76.39
N CYS A 25 21.38 6.64 76.95
CA CYS A 25 20.10 6.57 76.23
C CYS A 25 19.78 7.88 75.52
N SER A 26 18.95 7.76 74.48
CA SER A 26 18.11 8.76 73.80
C SER A 26 18.70 9.55 72.63
N GLY A 27 17.95 9.56 71.52
CA GLY A 27 17.96 10.62 70.52
C GLY A 27 18.35 10.22 69.09
N THR A 28 17.36 9.79 68.31
CA THR A 28 17.03 10.26 66.94
C THR A 28 18.12 10.42 65.86
N ASN A 29 17.82 9.82 64.70
CA ASN A 29 18.35 10.12 63.36
C ASN A 29 19.88 10.00 63.16
N SER A 30 20.29 8.86 62.60
CA SER A 30 21.48 8.80 61.74
C SER A 30 21.06 8.38 60.34
N THR A 31 20.66 9.36 59.54
CA THR A 31 20.93 9.36 58.11
C THR A 31 22.44 9.12 57.95
N PHE A 32 22.82 7.97 57.42
CA PHE A 32 24.16 7.80 56.87
C PHE A 32 24.21 8.60 55.56
N GLU A 33 24.53 9.89 55.65
CA GLU A 33 25.09 10.64 54.51
C GLU A 33 26.56 10.26 54.37
N ASP A 34 26.95 9.85 53.16
CA ASP A 34 28.35 9.68 52.75
C ASP A 34 28.90 11.02 52.15
N PRO A 35 30.21 11.36 52.31
CA PRO A 35 30.78 12.71 52.21
C PRO A 35 30.83 13.37 50.82
N ALA A 36 30.10 12.89 49.82
CA ALA A 36 30.22 13.34 48.43
C ALA A 36 29.19 14.40 47.99
N GLY A 37 28.20 14.78 48.82
CA GLY A 37 27.22 15.82 48.48
C GLY A 37 26.29 15.49 47.30
N GLN A 38 26.19 14.22 46.90
CA GLN A 38 25.39 13.77 45.76
C GLN A 38 24.00 13.29 46.21
N ALA A 39 22.94 13.70 45.51
CA ALA A 39 21.57 13.30 45.82
C ALA A 39 21.39 11.76 45.77
N PRO A 40 20.69 11.14 46.74
CA PRO A 40 20.39 9.72 46.73
C PRO A 40 19.56 9.27 45.52
N GLY A 41 19.96 8.18 44.86
CA GLY A 41 19.25 7.68 43.68
C GLY A 41 19.75 6.33 43.18
N VAL A 42 18.95 5.69 42.33
CA VAL A 42 19.31 4.47 41.59
C VAL A 42 19.07 4.71 40.11
N THR A 43 19.99 4.30 39.26
CA THR A 43 19.80 4.26 37.80
C THR A 43 20.13 2.88 37.26
N VAL A 44 19.52 2.48 36.14
CA VAL A 44 19.80 1.22 35.44
C VAL A 44 20.19 1.52 34.00
N SER A 45 21.22 0.84 33.50
CA SER A 45 21.70 0.93 32.12
C SER A 45 21.90 -0.46 31.52
N PRO A 46 21.40 -0.73 30.29
CA PRO A 46 20.55 0.17 29.50
C PRO A 46 19.16 0.38 30.14
N GLY A 47 18.56 1.56 29.98
CA GLY A 47 17.21 1.85 30.52
C GLY A 47 16.07 1.17 29.74
N ALA A 48 16.35 0.74 28.51
CA ALA A 48 15.49 -0.14 27.73
C ALA A 48 16.32 -0.99 26.75
N ALA A 49 15.83 -2.17 26.39
CA ALA A 49 16.47 -3.05 25.41
C ALA A 49 15.44 -3.89 24.64
N THR A 50 15.79 -4.33 23.42
CA THR A 50 15.04 -5.34 22.66
C THR A 50 15.93 -6.55 22.43
N VAL A 51 15.42 -7.75 22.72
CA VAL A 51 16.16 -9.01 22.63
C VAL A 51 15.30 -10.10 22.01
N TYR A 52 15.92 -11.14 21.45
CA TYR A 52 15.21 -12.34 21.00
C TYR A 52 14.77 -13.22 22.19
N PRO A 53 13.79 -14.12 21.98
CA PRO A 53 13.49 -15.15 22.97
C PRO A 53 14.76 -15.87 23.43
N GLU A 54 14.88 -16.08 24.74
CA GLU A 54 16.03 -16.76 25.38
C GLU A 54 17.39 -16.06 25.24
N GLN A 55 17.45 -14.88 24.62
CA GLN A 55 18.67 -14.10 24.54
C GLN A 55 18.99 -13.43 25.88
N SER A 56 20.28 -13.35 26.21
CA SER A 56 20.77 -12.69 27.41
C SER A 56 21.33 -11.29 27.17
N LEU A 57 21.24 -10.45 28.20
CA LEU A 57 21.78 -9.09 28.25
C LEU A 57 22.22 -8.79 29.69
N THR A 58 23.28 -8.00 29.89
CA THR A 58 23.69 -7.54 31.21
C THR A 58 23.17 -6.13 31.48
N PHE A 59 22.51 -5.94 32.63
CA PHE A 59 22.16 -4.64 33.18
C PHE A 59 23.16 -4.24 34.26
N GLN A 60 23.47 -2.95 34.31
CA GLN A 60 24.24 -2.34 35.38
C GLN A 60 23.37 -1.35 36.13
N ALA A 61 23.56 -1.26 37.45
CA ALA A 61 22.92 -0.25 38.27
C ALA A 61 23.97 0.64 38.93
N ASN A 62 23.64 1.92 39.11
CA ASN A 62 24.46 2.86 39.87
C ASN A 62 23.62 3.42 41.02
N VAL A 63 24.18 3.40 42.23
CA VAL A 63 23.55 3.93 43.44
C VAL A 63 24.35 5.15 43.89
N THR A 64 23.69 6.30 44.04
CA THR A 64 24.30 7.56 44.49
C THR A 64 23.82 7.90 45.90
N GLY A 65 24.61 8.72 46.63
CA GLY A 65 24.24 9.22 47.96
C GLY A 65 24.35 8.22 49.11
N TYR A 66 24.92 7.02 48.87
CA TYR A 66 25.17 6.00 49.89
C TYR A 66 26.58 5.39 49.72
N ALA A 67 27.23 5.07 50.85
CA ALA A 67 28.53 4.40 50.87
C ALA A 67 28.48 2.96 50.33
N ASN A 68 27.32 2.31 50.40
CA ASN A 68 27.11 0.97 49.85
C ASN A 68 26.45 1.06 48.46
N PRO A 69 27.17 0.76 47.37
CA PRO A 69 26.64 0.85 46.01
C PRO A 69 25.83 -0.39 45.57
N GLY A 70 25.63 -1.38 46.43
CA GLY A 70 24.99 -2.64 46.07
C GLY A 70 23.50 -2.52 45.73
N VAL A 71 23.04 -3.38 44.81
CA VAL A 71 21.63 -3.53 44.44
C VAL A 71 21.18 -4.99 44.52
N THR A 72 19.87 -5.20 44.68
CA THR A 72 19.20 -6.48 44.41
C THR A 72 18.44 -6.37 43.10
N TRP A 73 18.55 -7.42 42.26
CA TRP A 73 17.86 -7.51 40.98
C TRP A 73 16.60 -8.37 41.08
N SER A 74 15.56 -7.97 40.35
CA SER A 74 14.33 -8.75 40.22
C SER A 74 13.66 -8.51 38.86
N ILE A 75 12.78 -9.43 38.47
CA ILE A 75 11.87 -9.26 37.33
C ILE A 75 10.49 -8.95 37.90
N ALA A 76 9.92 -7.79 37.53
CA ALA A 76 8.61 -7.39 38.04
C ALA A 76 7.51 -8.40 37.64
N ASP A 77 7.68 -9.02 36.47
CA ASP A 77 6.78 -10.01 35.89
C ASP A 77 7.08 -11.45 36.36
N GLY A 78 7.91 -11.63 37.41
CA GLY A 78 8.30 -12.94 37.93
C GLY A 78 9.02 -13.81 36.90
N THR A 79 8.92 -15.13 37.06
CA THR A 79 9.60 -16.11 36.18
C THR A 79 9.06 -16.12 34.74
N THR A 80 7.83 -15.63 34.53
CA THR A 80 7.27 -15.45 33.18
C THR A 80 7.99 -14.38 32.37
N GLY A 81 8.64 -13.42 33.05
CA GLY A 81 9.46 -12.40 32.41
C GLY A 81 10.94 -12.75 32.29
N GLY A 82 11.33 -14.02 32.47
CA GLY A 82 12.71 -14.48 32.34
C GLY A 82 13.42 -14.67 33.68
N THR A 83 14.76 -14.64 33.66
CA THR A 83 15.60 -14.76 34.85
C THR A 83 16.63 -13.64 34.92
N ILE A 84 17.01 -13.23 36.12
CA ILE A 84 18.12 -12.29 36.33
C ILE A 84 18.97 -12.73 37.52
N SER A 85 20.29 -12.69 37.35
CA SER A 85 21.26 -13.02 38.38
C SER A 85 21.58 -11.84 39.30
N ALA A 86 22.34 -12.09 40.38
CA ALA A 86 22.76 -11.05 41.32
C ALA A 86 23.72 -10.01 40.72
N ASP A 87 24.41 -10.34 39.63
CA ASP A 87 25.29 -9.45 38.85
C ASP A 87 24.57 -8.75 37.68
N GLY A 88 23.23 -8.88 37.58
CA GLY A 88 22.43 -8.19 36.57
C GLY A 88 22.44 -8.88 35.20
N PHE A 89 22.88 -10.13 35.10
CA PHE A 89 22.79 -10.92 33.88
C PHE A 89 21.36 -11.44 33.71
N TYR A 90 20.65 -10.85 32.75
CA TYR A 90 19.26 -11.16 32.41
C TYR A 90 19.20 -12.14 31.24
N THR A 91 18.32 -13.15 31.32
CA THR A 91 17.95 -14.02 30.21
C THR A 91 16.45 -13.91 29.94
N ALA A 92 16.11 -13.53 28.70
CA ALA A 92 14.73 -13.37 28.28
C ALA A 92 13.93 -14.68 28.33
N PRO A 93 12.60 -14.63 28.56
CA PRO A 93 11.74 -15.79 28.40
C PRO A 93 11.62 -16.21 26.93
N SER A 94 11.08 -17.40 26.69
CA SER A 94 10.75 -17.89 25.35
C SER A 94 9.54 -17.18 24.72
N SER A 95 8.73 -16.51 25.54
CA SER A 95 7.53 -15.79 25.09
C SER A 95 7.83 -14.34 24.75
N THR A 96 7.36 -13.89 23.57
CA THR A 96 7.43 -12.47 23.18
C THR A 96 6.58 -11.62 24.12
N GLY A 97 7.03 -10.40 24.40
CA GLY A 97 6.32 -9.48 25.31
C GLY A 97 7.20 -8.35 25.82
N THR A 98 6.62 -7.51 26.67
CA THR A 98 7.36 -6.47 27.39
C THR A 98 7.48 -6.88 28.85
N TYR A 99 8.71 -6.89 29.35
CA TYR A 99 9.06 -7.27 30.70
C TYR A 99 9.88 -6.19 31.37
N ARG A 100 9.94 -6.21 32.71
CA ARG A 100 10.61 -5.16 33.47
C ARG A 100 11.64 -5.73 34.45
N VAL A 101 12.88 -5.32 34.23
CA VAL A 101 14.01 -5.58 35.13
C VAL A 101 14.08 -4.45 36.15
N VAL A 102 14.19 -4.77 37.44
CA VAL A 102 14.22 -3.79 38.53
C VAL A 102 15.49 -3.98 39.37
N ALA A 103 16.24 -2.88 39.56
CA ALA A 103 17.32 -2.78 40.54
C ALA A 103 16.84 -2.01 41.77
N THR A 104 16.98 -2.60 42.96
CA THR A 104 16.61 -1.98 44.24
C THR A 104 17.86 -1.79 45.09
N SER A 105 18.05 -0.61 45.70
CA SER A 105 19.23 -0.35 46.53
C SER A 105 19.27 -1.23 47.78
N VAL A 106 20.44 -1.80 48.08
CA VAL A 106 20.70 -2.52 49.33
C VAL A 106 20.81 -1.55 50.51
N ALA A 107 21.33 -0.34 50.28
CA ALA A 107 21.49 0.69 51.30
C ALA A 107 20.14 1.31 51.71
N ASN A 108 19.21 1.43 50.75
CA ASN A 108 17.85 1.88 51.01
C ASN A 108 16.84 1.17 50.10
N PRO A 109 16.14 0.14 50.59
CA PRO A 109 15.16 -0.62 49.81
C PRO A 109 13.95 0.18 49.30
N SER A 110 13.75 1.43 49.72
CA SER A 110 12.70 2.30 49.17
C SER A 110 13.09 2.96 47.84
N LEU A 111 14.34 2.80 47.38
CA LEU A 111 14.85 3.37 46.13
C LEU A 111 15.10 2.27 45.10
N SER A 112 14.50 2.40 43.93
CA SER A 112 14.68 1.49 42.80
C SER A 112 14.65 2.21 41.46
N ALA A 113 15.20 1.55 40.45
CA ALA A 113 15.06 1.94 39.06
C ALA A 113 14.78 0.70 38.21
N SER A 114 14.08 0.91 37.09
CA SER A 114 13.68 -0.18 36.21
C SER A 114 14.14 0.03 34.78
N ALA A 115 14.45 -1.06 34.09
CA ALA A 115 14.64 -1.11 32.66
C ALA A 115 13.53 -1.90 31.97
N THR A 116 13.11 -1.43 30.79
CA THR A 116 12.10 -2.11 29.98
C THR A 116 12.76 -3.05 28.97
N VAL A 117 12.37 -4.32 28.95
CA VAL A 117 12.88 -5.30 27.99
C VAL A 117 11.76 -5.77 27.09
N THR A 118 11.90 -5.53 25.79
CA THR A 118 10.99 -6.06 24.78
C THR A 118 11.58 -7.34 24.19
N VAL A 119 10.92 -8.46 24.38
CA VAL A 119 11.27 -9.74 23.74
C VAL A 119 10.49 -9.85 22.46
N SER A 120 11.19 -9.86 21.34
CA SER A 120 10.58 -9.92 20.00
C SER A 120 11.34 -10.89 19.12
N THR A 121 10.60 -11.63 18.30
CA THR A 121 11.18 -12.43 17.21
C THR A 121 11.50 -11.58 15.98
N ALA A 122 11.03 -10.33 15.94
CA ALA A 122 11.37 -9.39 14.89
C ALA A 122 12.77 -8.80 15.16
N PRO A 123 13.64 -8.68 14.16
CA PRO A 123 14.94 -8.03 14.33
C PRO A 123 14.77 -6.59 14.82
N PRO A 124 15.73 -6.06 15.61
CA PRO A 124 15.65 -4.68 16.09
C PRO A 124 15.47 -3.72 14.91
N PRO A 125 14.78 -2.57 15.11
CA PRO A 125 14.68 -1.56 14.08
C PRO A 125 16.08 -1.22 13.57
N PRO A 126 16.31 -1.19 12.24
CA PRO A 126 17.56 -0.69 11.73
C PRO A 126 17.68 0.80 12.09
N PRO A 127 18.90 1.39 12.12
CA PRO A 127 19.06 2.82 12.40
C PRO A 127 18.11 3.67 11.54
N ASP A 128 17.52 4.70 12.14
CA ASP A 128 16.59 5.59 11.43
C ASP A 128 17.24 6.12 10.14
N GLY A 129 16.54 5.95 9.01
CA GLY A 129 17.01 6.39 7.70
C GLY A 129 17.86 5.36 6.95
N SER A 130 17.88 4.10 7.39
CA SER A 130 18.51 2.99 6.66
C SER A 130 18.09 2.95 5.19
N THR A 131 19.02 2.59 4.30
CA THR A 131 18.76 2.64 2.85
C THR A 131 17.89 1.47 2.39
N MET A 132 16.92 1.75 1.53
CA MET A 132 16.16 0.73 0.79
C MET A 132 16.50 0.76 -0.71
N THR A 133 16.16 -0.31 -1.40
CA THR A 133 16.27 -0.49 -2.86
C THR A 133 14.89 -0.73 -3.51
N ALA A 134 13.81 -0.27 -2.87
CA ALA A 134 12.43 -0.52 -3.29
C ALA A 134 12.02 0.15 -4.61
N ALA A 135 12.66 1.25 -5.02
CA ALA A 135 12.36 1.90 -6.29
C ALA A 135 12.83 1.06 -7.48
N HIS A 136 11.93 0.77 -8.42
CA HIS A 136 12.25 0.02 -9.63
C HIS A 136 13.28 0.71 -10.54
N ARG A 137 13.41 2.03 -10.40
CA ARG A 137 14.45 2.88 -10.99
C ARG A 137 14.72 4.06 -10.07
N THR A 138 15.97 4.50 -9.99
CA THR A 138 16.40 5.60 -9.11
C THR A 138 16.75 6.88 -9.87
N SER A 139 16.65 6.86 -11.20
CA SER A 139 16.88 8.04 -12.02
C SER A 139 16.15 8.01 -13.36
N GLY A 140 15.98 9.19 -13.95
CA GLY A 140 15.43 9.39 -15.29
C GLY A 140 14.96 10.81 -15.53
N VAL A 141 14.39 11.04 -16.72
CA VAL A 141 13.93 12.36 -17.15
C VAL A 141 12.52 12.66 -16.62
N ALA A 142 12.30 13.91 -16.20
CA ALA A 142 10.99 14.43 -15.81
C ALA A 142 10.01 14.52 -17.02
N PRO A 143 8.72 14.18 -16.86
CA PRO A 143 8.12 13.54 -15.69
C PRO A 143 8.61 12.10 -15.50
N LEU A 144 9.10 11.75 -14.31
CA LEU A 144 9.65 10.42 -14.02
C LEU A 144 8.64 9.60 -13.20
N ALA A 145 8.06 8.57 -13.84
CA ALA A 145 7.26 7.56 -13.16
C ALA A 145 8.15 6.56 -12.41
N VAL A 146 7.89 6.35 -11.12
CA VAL A 146 8.61 5.42 -10.26
C VAL A 146 7.63 4.54 -9.50
N PHE A 147 7.68 3.23 -9.75
CA PHE A 147 7.09 2.19 -8.92
C PHE A 147 8.02 1.85 -7.77
N PHE A 148 7.46 1.67 -6.58
CA PHE A 148 8.14 1.28 -5.35
C PHE A 148 7.58 -0.05 -4.86
N ASP A 149 8.47 -0.97 -4.56
CA ASP A 149 8.20 -2.37 -4.27
C ASP A 149 8.95 -2.80 -3.01
N ALA A 150 8.23 -2.82 -1.89
CA ALA A 150 8.78 -3.20 -0.60
C ALA A 150 8.77 -4.73 -0.38
N ILE A 151 8.29 -5.52 -1.33
CA ILE A 151 8.12 -6.96 -1.17
C ILE A 151 9.23 -7.72 -1.89
N ASP A 152 10.04 -8.42 -1.12
CA ASP A 152 11.09 -9.28 -1.66
C ASP A 152 10.46 -10.44 -2.44
N THR A 153 11.08 -10.78 -3.56
CA THR A 153 10.59 -11.87 -4.42
C THR A 153 11.76 -12.77 -4.74
N THR A 154 11.68 -14.02 -4.33
CA THR A 154 12.59 -15.07 -4.80
C THR A 154 11.93 -15.81 -5.97
N PRO A 155 12.69 -16.14 -7.03
CA PRO A 155 12.15 -16.90 -8.13
C PRO A 155 11.56 -18.23 -7.66
N THR A 156 10.31 -18.51 -8.00
CA THR A 156 9.68 -19.81 -7.77
C THR A 156 9.13 -20.34 -9.09
N GLY A 157 9.62 -21.51 -9.52
CA GLY A 157 9.25 -22.12 -10.79
C GLY A 157 9.59 -21.27 -12.02
N SER A 158 8.96 -21.59 -13.16
CA SER A 158 9.14 -20.87 -14.43
C SER A 158 8.32 -19.57 -14.53
N ALA A 159 7.37 -19.34 -13.61
CA ALA A 159 6.37 -18.26 -13.71
C ALA A 159 6.81 -16.92 -13.09
N SER A 160 7.87 -16.88 -12.29
CA SER A 160 8.48 -15.64 -11.80
C SER A 160 9.99 -15.73 -11.90
N PRO A 161 10.60 -15.43 -13.05
CA PRO A 161 12.04 -15.62 -13.26
C PRO A 161 12.91 -14.54 -12.60
N PHE A 162 12.31 -13.61 -11.83
CA PHE A 162 12.99 -12.42 -11.33
C PHE A 162 13.16 -12.47 -9.81
N SER A 163 14.39 -12.19 -9.36
CA SER A 163 14.69 -11.93 -7.96
C SER A 163 14.57 -10.43 -7.68
N TRP A 164 13.96 -10.08 -6.54
CA TRP A 164 13.87 -8.71 -6.06
C TRP A 164 14.19 -8.67 -4.57
N ALA A 165 15.09 -7.76 -4.19
CA ALA A 165 15.43 -7.47 -2.81
C ALA A 165 15.28 -5.96 -2.58
N SER A 166 14.36 -5.60 -1.71
CA SER A 166 14.00 -4.23 -1.36
C SER A 166 14.89 -3.65 -0.26
N ASN A 167 15.64 -4.49 0.46
CA ASN A 167 16.31 -4.17 1.73
C ASN A 167 15.34 -3.62 2.81
N VAL A 168 14.04 -3.82 2.62
CA VAL A 168 13.00 -3.52 3.60
C VAL A 168 12.75 -4.78 4.41
N TYR A 169 12.58 -4.65 5.72
CA TYR A 169 12.14 -5.75 6.57
C TYR A 169 10.86 -6.35 6.00
N GLN A 170 10.81 -7.68 5.87
CA GLN A 170 9.63 -8.43 5.42
C GLN A 170 8.84 -8.89 6.67
N PRO A 171 7.71 -8.25 7.02
CA PRO A 171 6.87 -8.72 8.12
C PRO A 171 6.38 -10.15 7.85
N ALA A 172 6.16 -10.92 8.92
CA ALA A 172 5.54 -12.25 8.80
C ALA A 172 4.12 -12.18 8.21
N ASP A 173 3.45 -11.05 8.42
CA ASP A 173 2.13 -10.74 7.89
C ASP A 173 2.20 -9.45 7.06
N LEU A 174 2.27 -9.61 5.73
CA LEU A 174 2.44 -8.51 4.79
C LEU A 174 1.19 -7.64 4.71
N GLU A 175 0.01 -8.25 4.62
CA GLU A 175 -1.26 -7.52 4.47
C GLU A 175 -1.64 -6.79 5.77
N GLY A 176 -1.29 -7.36 6.92
CA GLY A 176 -1.55 -6.76 8.23
C GLY A 176 -0.58 -5.66 8.63
N ALA A 177 0.62 -5.60 8.04
CA ALA A 177 1.55 -4.52 8.30
C ALA A 177 1.10 -3.19 7.68
N GLN A 178 1.45 -2.08 8.32
CA GLN A 178 1.23 -0.74 7.80
C GLN A 178 2.47 -0.25 7.07
N TYR A 179 2.31 0.13 5.81
CA TYR A 179 3.35 0.74 4.98
C TYR A 179 2.91 2.17 4.66
N THR A 180 3.73 3.15 5.02
CA THR A 180 3.46 4.58 4.77
C THR A 180 4.63 5.20 4.02
N TRP A 181 4.33 5.82 2.88
CA TRP A 181 5.29 6.43 1.99
C TRP A 181 5.20 7.96 2.04
N SER A 182 6.36 8.62 2.02
CA SER A 182 6.51 10.03 1.67
C SER A 182 7.50 10.12 0.51
N PHE A 183 7.13 10.81 -0.57
CA PHE A 183 7.96 10.87 -1.77
C PHE A 183 8.99 12.00 -1.75
N GLY A 184 8.96 12.87 -0.73
CA GLY A 184 9.85 14.03 -0.65
C GLY A 184 9.56 15.09 -1.71
N ASP A 185 8.36 15.08 -2.30
CA ASP A 185 7.91 15.93 -3.41
C ASP A 185 6.68 16.78 -2.99
N PRO A 186 6.84 17.79 -2.12
CA PRO A 186 5.73 18.60 -1.61
C PRO A 186 5.03 19.43 -2.70
N GLY A 187 5.67 19.62 -3.86
CA GLY A 187 5.12 20.34 -5.01
C GLY A 187 4.19 19.51 -5.90
N SER A 188 4.04 18.21 -5.62
CA SER A 188 3.21 17.30 -6.43
C SER A 188 1.70 17.58 -6.38
N GLY A 189 1.24 18.36 -5.39
CA GLY A 189 -0.16 18.76 -5.26
C GLY A 189 -1.08 17.65 -4.76
N SER A 190 -2.36 17.70 -5.15
CA SER A 190 -3.39 16.75 -4.72
C SER A 190 -4.06 16.04 -5.90
N TRP A 191 -4.52 14.81 -5.67
CA TRP A 191 -5.38 14.08 -6.59
C TRP A 191 -6.70 14.83 -6.78
N SER A 192 -7.09 15.11 -8.03
CA SER A 192 -8.35 15.79 -8.34
C SER A 192 -9.59 14.94 -7.97
N THR A 193 -9.42 13.62 -7.95
CA THR A 193 -10.47 12.62 -7.68
C THR A 193 -10.82 12.48 -6.20
N THR A 194 -9.88 12.75 -5.30
CA THR A 194 -10.02 12.49 -3.85
C THR A 194 -9.62 13.67 -2.97
N GLY A 195 -8.88 14.65 -3.50
CA GLY A 195 -8.27 15.74 -2.74
C GLY A 195 -7.05 15.35 -1.91
N LYS A 196 -6.69 14.05 -1.85
CA LYS A 196 -5.55 13.54 -1.10
C LYS A 196 -4.22 13.99 -1.72
N SER A 197 -3.20 14.16 -0.89
CA SER A 197 -1.86 14.53 -1.34
C SER A 197 -1.28 13.50 -2.31
N LYS A 198 -0.63 13.95 -3.39
CA LYS A 198 0.17 13.08 -4.27
C LYS A 198 1.52 12.72 -3.65
N ASN A 199 1.97 13.46 -2.64
CA ASN A 199 3.27 13.28 -2.00
C ASN A 199 3.32 12.10 -1.00
N THR A 200 2.19 11.42 -0.78
CA THR A 200 2.10 10.33 0.21
C THR A 200 1.28 9.17 -0.33
N ALA A 201 1.61 7.96 0.08
CA ALA A 201 0.86 6.76 -0.26
C ALA A 201 0.91 5.73 0.87
N THR A 202 0.07 4.69 0.80
CA THR A 202 0.13 3.54 1.71
C THR A 202 0.13 2.23 0.91
N GLY A 203 0.58 1.15 1.54
CA GLY A 203 0.60 -0.18 0.95
C GLY A 203 2.02 -0.66 0.65
N TYR A 204 2.21 -1.97 0.59
CA TYR A 204 3.53 -2.56 0.34
C TYR A 204 4.04 -2.30 -1.11
N THR A 205 3.14 -1.94 -2.02
CA THR A 205 3.45 -1.36 -3.32
C THR A 205 2.97 0.09 -3.35
N ALA A 206 3.79 0.98 -3.91
CA ALA A 206 3.44 2.39 -4.11
C ALA A 206 3.98 2.89 -5.46
N ALA A 207 3.51 4.04 -5.91
CA ALA A 207 3.90 4.63 -7.18
C ALA A 207 3.78 6.14 -7.14
N HIS A 208 4.72 6.84 -7.78
CA HIS A 208 4.74 8.31 -7.85
C HIS A 208 5.24 8.79 -9.21
N VAL A 209 4.84 10.01 -9.61
CA VAL A 209 5.36 10.70 -10.80
C VAL A 209 6.04 11.99 -10.35
N PHE A 210 7.36 12.03 -10.48
CA PHE A 210 8.14 13.25 -10.23
C PHE A 210 8.13 14.13 -11.49
N GLU A 211 7.25 15.13 -11.52
CA GLU A 211 7.08 15.98 -12.70
C GLU A 211 8.17 17.02 -12.90
N ASN A 212 8.89 17.39 -11.83
CA ASN A 212 9.93 18.40 -11.87
C ASN A 212 11.33 17.76 -11.74
N PRO A 213 12.35 18.31 -12.42
CA PRO A 213 13.74 17.94 -12.16
C PRO A 213 14.13 18.25 -10.72
N GLY A 214 14.91 17.37 -10.11
CA GLY A 214 15.32 17.50 -8.72
C GLY A 214 15.86 16.20 -8.14
N THR A 215 16.37 16.29 -6.92
CA THR A 215 16.75 15.14 -6.10
C THR A 215 15.72 15.01 -4.99
N TYR A 216 15.09 13.84 -4.92
CA TYR A 216 14.01 13.54 -3.99
C TYR A 216 14.45 12.45 -3.03
N THR A 217 14.21 12.65 -1.73
CA THR A 217 14.40 11.61 -0.71
C THR A 217 13.05 10.99 -0.39
N VAL A 218 12.85 9.78 -0.89
CA VAL A 218 11.66 8.98 -0.60
C VAL A 218 11.88 8.25 0.72
N SER A 219 10.90 8.27 1.61
CA SER A 219 10.91 7.49 2.86
C SER A 219 9.76 6.50 2.93
N LEU A 220 10.04 5.31 3.44
CA LEU A 220 9.05 4.29 3.79
C LEU A 220 9.12 4.02 5.28
N THR A 221 7.98 4.09 5.97
CA THR A 221 7.84 3.57 7.32
C THR A 221 7.00 2.29 7.29
N VAL A 222 7.54 1.20 7.83
CA VAL A 222 6.86 -0.09 8.01
C VAL A 222 6.59 -0.32 9.49
N VAL A 223 5.33 -0.52 9.86
CA VAL A 223 4.92 -0.93 11.20
C VAL A 223 4.32 -2.33 11.13
N ASP A 224 5.00 -3.31 11.71
CA ASP A 224 4.52 -4.69 11.72
C ASP A 224 3.33 -4.89 12.69
N THR A 225 2.76 -6.10 12.70
CA THR A 225 1.62 -6.44 13.58
C THR A 225 1.99 -6.50 15.07
N ALA A 226 3.28 -6.49 15.41
CA ALA A 226 3.75 -6.34 16.79
C ALA A 226 3.90 -4.87 17.22
N GLY A 227 3.76 -3.91 16.28
CA GLY A 227 3.91 -2.48 16.54
C GLY A 227 5.33 -1.95 16.39
N VAL A 228 6.27 -2.76 15.90
CA VAL A 228 7.64 -2.30 15.68
C VAL A 228 7.70 -1.49 14.39
N SER A 229 8.08 -0.22 14.52
CA SER A 229 8.25 0.73 13.42
C SER A 229 9.68 0.72 12.89
N ARG A 230 9.83 0.75 11.56
CA ARG A 230 11.12 0.81 10.85
C ARG A 230 11.02 1.81 9.72
N THR A 231 11.97 2.74 9.64
CA THR A 231 11.98 3.78 8.59
C THR A 231 13.19 3.63 7.68
N TYR A 232 12.91 3.62 6.38
CA TYR A 232 13.88 3.49 5.30
C TYR A 232 13.86 4.72 4.41
N THR A 233 14.98 4.99 3.73
CA THR A 233 15.07 6.06 2.73
C THR A 233 15.69 5.59 1.41
N GLN A 234 15.32 6.24 0.31
CA GLN A 234 15.95 6.04 -1.00
C GLN A 234 15.92 7.35 -1.80
N THR A 235 17.04 7.66 -2.44
CA THR A 235 17.17 8.87 -3.28
C THR A 235 16.75 8.59 -4.72
N ILE A 236 15.93 9.47 -5.28
CA ILE A 236 15.53 9.50 -6.69
C ILE A 236 16.09 10.76 -7.35
N ASN A 237 16.79 10.59 -8.47
CA ASN A 237 17.42 11.68 -9.23
C ASN A 237 16.68 11.92 -10.54
N VAL A 238 15.99 13.05 -10.63
CA VAL A 238 15.16 13.42 -11.77
C VAL A 238 15.86 14.52 -12.57
N SER A 239 16.18 14.24 -13.82
CA SER A 239 16.82 15.21 -14.71
C SER A 239 15.81 15.96 -15.58
N ALA A 240 16.17 17.17 -15.98
CA ALA A 240 15.47 17.86 -17.05
C ALA A 240 15.65 17.11 -18.38
N PHE A 241 14.65 17.19 -19.24
CA PHE A 241 14.78 16.69 -20.61
C PHE A 241 15.92 17.44 -21.32
N SER A 242 16.80 16.68 -21.97
CA SER A 242 17.87 17.19 -22.83
C SER A 242 17.88 16.36 -24.12
N GLY A 243 17.59 17.00 -25.25
CA GLY A 243 17.40 16.35 -26.52
C GLY A 243 16.75 17.26 -27.55
N THR A 244 16.35 16.69 -28.68
CA THR A 244 15.74 17.47 -29.77
C THR A 244 14.26 17.70 -29.47
N THR A 245 13.81 18.95 -29.59
CA THR A 245 12.40 19.34 -29.40
C THR A 245 11.78 19.66 -30.76
N PHE A 246 10.67 19.00 -31.09
CA PHE A 246 9.87 19.30 -32.25
C PHE A 246 8.54 19.92 -31.82
N PHE A 247 8.21 21.08 -32.37
CA PHE A 247 6.96 21.79 -32.13
C PHE A 247 6.00 21.57 -33.29
N VAL A 248 4.71 21.39 -32.96
CA VAL A 248 3.64 21.18 -33.94
C VAL A 248 2.51 22.16 -33.66
N ALA A 249 2.07 22.89 -34.69
CA ALA A 249 0.97 23.84 -34.61
C ALA A 249 0.10 23.75 -35.87
N ALA A 250 -1.21 23.95 -35.74
CA ALA A 250 -2.15 23.86 -36.87
C ALA A 250 -1.85 24.90 -37.98
N ASN A 251 -1.26 26.04 -37.62
CA ASN A 251 -0.79 27.06 -38.55
C ASN A 251 0.72 26.94 -38.91
N GLY A 252 1.34 25.80 -38.60
CA GLY A 252 2.73 25.49 -38.96
C GLY A 252 2.89 25.12 -40.43
N SER A 253 4.09 24.64 -40.80
CA SER A 253 4.40 24.11 -42.13
C SER A 253 5.31 22.90 -42.03
N ASP A 254 5.00 21.83 -42.76
CA ASP A 254 5.82 20.62 -42.78
C ASP A 254 7.16 20.79 -43.54
N SER A 255 7.31 21.90 -44.26
CA SER A 255 8.59 22.33 -44.84
C SER A 255 9.56 22.94 -43.82
N ASN A 256 9.07 23.31 -42.63
CA ASN A 256 9.93 23.81 -41.55
C ASN A 256 10.85 22.69 -41.01
N ASN A 257 11.82 23.04 -40.18
CA ASN A 257 12.61 22.07 -39.43
C ASN A 257 11.91 21.59 -38.13
N GLY A 258 10.87 22.31 -37.68
CA GLY A 258 10.08 21.99 -36.50
C GLY A 258 10.76 22.27 -35.15
N THR A 259 11.99 22.78 -35.09
CA THR A 259 12.77 22.88 -33.84
C THR A 259 12.59 24.20 -33.08
N SER A 260 11.69 25.07 -33.54
CA SER A 260 11.32 26.32 -32.87
C SER A 260 9.80 26.50 -32.88
N GLN A 261 9.26 27.12 -31.83
CA GLN A 261 7.84 27.49 -31.77
C GLN A 261 7.42 28.48 -32.87
N SER A 262 8.36 29.25 -33.43
CA SER A 262 8.11 30.19 -34.54
C SER A 262 8.08 29.52 -35.91
N THR A 263 8.66 28.32 -36.04
CA THR A 263 8.69 27.52 -37.29
C THR A 263 8.29 26.07 -37.00
N PRO A 264 7.08 25.82 -36.47
CA PRO A 264 6.65 24.48 -36.09
C PRO A 264 6.26 23.66 -37.33
N PHE A 265 6.28 22.34 -37.21
CA PHE A 265 5.61 21.45 -38.15
C PHE A 265 4.09 21.68 -38.12
N GLN A 266 3.41 21.26 -39.18
CA GLN A 266 1.96 21.34 -39.27
C GLN A 266 1.27 20.05 -38.84
N THR A 267 1.83 18.89 -39.21
CA THR A 267 1.15 17.60 -39.06
C THR A 267 1.79 16.68 -38.03
N VAL A 268 0.96 15.79 -37.46
CA VAL A 268 1.43 14.69 -36.60
C VAL A 268 2.43 13.81 -37.34
N HIS A 269 2.14 13.49 -38.61
CA HIS A 269 2.97 12.60 -39.41
C HIS A 269 4.39 13.14 -39.57
N ARG A 270 4.51 14.39 -40.01
CA ARG A 270 5.83 15.01 -40.19
C ARG A 270 6.63 15.04 -38.89
N ALA A 271 5.99 15.43 -37.79
CA ALA A 271 6.63 15.53 -36.49
C ALA A 271 7.13 14.17 -35.98
N MET A 272 6.29 13.13 -36.07
CA MET A 272 6.67 11.79 -35.63
C MET A 272 7.75 11.17 -36.51
N THR A 273 7.70 11.34 -37.83
CA THR A 273 8.76 10.88 -38.75
C THR A 273 10.10 11.54 -38.42
N ALA A 274 10.12 12.84 -38.17
CA ALA A 274 11.35 13.56 -37.80
C ALA A 274 11.88 13.11 -36.43
N ALA A 275 11.01 12.97 -35.43
CA ALA A 275 11.39 12.56 -34.09
C ALA A 275 11.95 11.14 -34.03
N LEU A 276 11.35 10.19 -34.75
CA LEU A 276 11.81 8.80 -34.77
C LEU A 276 13.11 8.63 -35.57
N ALA A 277 13.42 9.55 -36.50
CA ALA A 277 14.68 9.56 -37.25
C ALA A 277 15.84 10.30 -36.56
N ALA A 278 15.55 11.19 -35.60
CA ALA A 278 16.56 11.99 -34.92
C ALA A 278 17.50 11.14 -34.03
N SER A 279 18.71 11.62 -33.78
CA SER A 279 19.65 11.02 -32.82
C SER A 279 19.33 11.47 -31.39
N GLY A 280 19.57 10.60 -30.41
CA GLY A 280 19.39 10.92 -28.98
C GLY A 280 17.93 11.09 -28.53
N PRO A 281 17.69 11.60 -27.31
CA PRO A 281 16.35 11.84 -26.77
C PRO A 281 15.53 12.83 -27.60
N VAL A 282 14.21 12.66 -27.62
CA VAL A 282 13.30 13.51 -28.41
C VAL A 282 12.05 13.88 -27.63
N GLN A 283 11.53 15.08 -27.91
CA GLN A 283 10.20 15.47 -27.50
C GLN A 283 9.41 16.08 -28.66
N VAL A 284 8.15 15.68 -28.80
CA VAL A 284 7.19 16.23 -29.77
C VAL A 284 6.10 16.95 -28.98
N LEU A 285 5.96 18.26 -29.18
CA LEU A 285 5.04 19.11 -28.43
C LEU A 285 4.01 19.74 -29.35
N PHE A 286 2.74 19.42 -29.12
CA PHE A 286 1.60 19.98 -29.84
C PHE A 286 1.09 21.26 -29.16
N ARG A 287 0.80 22.30 -29.94
CA ARG A 287 0.33 23.57 -29.37
C ARG A 287 -1.05 23.41 -28.76
N ARG A 288 -1.21 23.80 -27.50
CA ARG A 288 -2.50 23.85 -26.80
C ARG A 288 -3.51 24.71 -27.57
N GLY A 289 -4.76 24.30 -27.55
CA GLY A 289 -5.87 24.91 -28.30
C GLY A 289 -5.99 24.47 -29.77
N ASP A 290 -4.95 23.87 -30.36
CA ASP A 290 -5.01 23.39 -31.74
C ASP A 290 -5.67 22.00 -31.86
N THR A 291 -6.12 21.67 -33.07
CA THR A 291 -6.63 20.34 -33.44
C THR A 291 -5.80 19.76 -34.58
N PHE A 292 -5.46 18.49 -34.48
CA PHE A 292 -4.66 17.74 -35.44
C PHE A 292 -5.37 16.45 -35.84
N SER A 293 -4.93 15.86 -36.96
CA SER A 293 -5.38 14.54 -37.40
C SER A 293 -4.22 13.55 -37.39
N ALA A 294 -4.48 12.33 -36.94
CA ALA A 294 -3.57 11.19 -37.01
C ALA A 294 -4.23 10.06 -37.82
N SER A 295 -3.64 9.72 -38.96
CA SER A 295 -4.14 8.70 -39.89
C SER A 295 -3.17 7.54 -40.09
N ALA A 296 -2.18 7.40 -39.22
CA ALA A 296 -1.22 6.30 -39.21
C ALA A 296 -0.83 5.90 -37.79
N VAL A 297 -0.45 4.64 -37.63
CA VAL A 297 0.22 4.12 -36.44
C VAL A 297 1.70 4.53 -36.48
N TYR A 298 2.18 5.14 -35.41
CA TYR A 298 3.58 5.49 -35.22
C TYR A 298 4.23 4.45 -34.30
N ALA A 299 4.93 3.49 -34.92
CA ALA A 299 5.74 2.51 -34.22
C ALA A 299 6.97 3.19 -33.60
N ILE A 300 6.97 3.30 -32.27
CA ILE A 300 8.05 3.87 -31.49
C ILE A 300 9.03 2.76 -31.14
N THR A 301 10.02 2.53 -32.00
CA THR A 301 11.14 1.60 -31.74
C THR A 301 12.35 2.30 -31.13
N LYS A 302 12.33 3.63 -31.10
CA LYS A 302 13.39 4.47 -30.56
C LYS A 302 13.42 4.38 -29.03
N PRO A 303 14.55 3.96 -28.42
CA PRO A 303 14.72 4.03 -26.97
C PRO A 303 14.58 5.47 -26.48
N GLY A 304 13.93 5.62 -25.33
CA GLY A 304 13.77 6.89 -24.67
C GLY A 304 15.05 7.43 -24.04
N PRO A 305 14.97 8.55 -23.31
CA PRO A 305 13.73 9.24 -22.94
C PRO A 305 13.04 9.91 -24.13
N GLY A 306 11.75 9.62 -24.30
CA GLY A 306 10.88 10.21 -25.31
C GLY A 306 9.66 10.88 -24.68
N ILE A 307 9.24 12.03 -25.22
CA ILE A 307 8.05 12.75 -24.76
C ILE A 307 7.16 13.09 -25.96
N ILE A 308 5.86 12.79 -25.83
CA ILE A 308 4.81 13.30 -26.71
C ILE A 308 3.87 14.09 -25.81
N GLY A 309 3.81 15.40 -26.01
CA GLY A 309 3.20 16.32 -25.05
C GLY A 309 2.59 17.55 -25.70
N ALA A 310 2.36 18.58 -24.88
CA ALA A 310 1.79 19.83 -25.33
C ALA A 310 2.64 21.04 -24.88
N TYR A 311 2.55 22.16 -25.61
CA TYR A 311 3.14 23.44 -25.22
C TYR A 311 2.15 24.60 -25.37
N GLY A 312 2.47 25.76 -24.77
CA GLY A 312 1.61 26.93 -24.79
C GLY A 312 0.53 26.89 -23.70
N SER A 313 -0.57 27.63 -23.89
CA SER A 313 -1.66 27.78 -22.94
C SER A 313 -3.02 27.41 -23.55
N GLY A 314 -4.02 27.19 -22.71
CA GLY A 314 -5.37 26.79 -23.13
C GLY A 314 -5.62 25.29 -23.04
N ASN A 315 -6.65 24.82 -23.75
CA ASN A 315 -7.09 23.43 -23.71
C ASN A 315 -6.02 22.47 -24.24
N ARG A 316 -6.08 21.19 -23.83
CA ARG A 316 -5.24 20.14 -24.41
C ARG A 316 -5.40 20.14 -25.94
N PRO A 317 -4.31 20.01 -26.72
CA PRO A 317 -4.42 19.80 -28.16
C PRO A 317 -5.27 18.57 -28.45
N VAL A 318 -6.15 18.69 -29.43
CA VAL A 318 -7.02 17.58 -29.85
C VAL A 318 -6.32 16.80 -30.96
N ILE A 319 -6.20 15.48 -30.79
CA ILE A 319 -5.76 14.57 -31.85
C ILE A 319 -6.96 13.73 -32.29
N ASN A 320 -7.51 14.03 -33.45
CA ASN A 320 -8.53 13.20 -34.10
C ASN A 320 -7.85 12.01 -34.76
N VAL A 321 -8.20 10.82 -34.32
CA VAL A 321 -7.58 9.56 -34.72
C VAL A 321 -8.49 8.87 -35.73
N ALA A 322 -7.97 8.59 -36.93
CA ALA A 322 -8.68 7.80 -37.94
C ALA A 322 -8.89 6.35 -37.45
N ASP A 323 -9.81 5.60 -38.06
CA ASP A 323 -9.93 4.17 -37.78
C ASP A 323 -8.69 3.44 -38.30
N MET A 324 -7.97 2.76 -37.41
CA MET A 324 -6.73 2.04 -37.68
C MET A 324 -6.86 0.55 -37.33
N GLY A 325 -8.08 0.03 -37.16
CA GLY A 325 -8.30 -1.31 -36.62
C GLY A 325 -7.67 -1.44 -35.24
N ASP A 326 -6.82 -2.46 -35.07
CA ASP A 326 -6.16 -2.80 -33.80
C ASP A 326 -4.87 -1.99 -33.49
N GLY A 327 -4.60 -0.94 -34.26
CA GLY A 327 -3.41 -0.11 -34.10
C GLY A 327 -3.57 1.02 -33.09
N ASN A 328 -2.68 1.08 -32.09
CA ASN A 328 -2.51 2.28 -31.26
C ASN A 328 -1.75 3.37 -32.01
N VAL A 329 -2.19 4.64 -31.94
CA VAL A 329 -1.54 5.75 -32.67
C VAL A 329 -0.08 5.93 -32.25
N PHE A 330 0.16 6.02 -30.96
CA PHE A 330 1.51 6.08 -30.40
C PHE A 330 1.83 4.73 -29.77
N SER A 331 2.61 3.92 -30.48
CA SER A 331 2.80 2.50 -30.14
C SER A 331 4.27 2.20 -29.87
N PRO A 332 4.71 2.23 -28.59
CA PRO A 332 5.98 1.65 -28.16
C PRO A 332 6.14 0.21 -28.63
N ARG A 333 7.25 -0.13 -29.29
CA ARG A 333 7.53 -1.47 -29.80
C ARG A 333 9.00 -1.84 -29.64
N GLY A 334 9.28 -3.13 -29.42
CA GLY A 334 10.64 -3.66 -29.34
C GLY A 334 11.49 -2.87 -28.35
N THR A 335 12.48 -2.12 -28.85
CA THR A 335 13.42 -1.31 -28.05
C THR A 335 12.86 0.04 -27.58
N GLY A 336 11.61 0.38 -27.87
CA GLY A 336 10.96 1.65 -27.53
C GLY A 336 10.58 1.84 -26.06
N ALA A 337 11.53 1.72 -25.14
CA ALA A 337 11.29 1.91 -23.70
C ALA A 337 11.38 3.39 -23.26
N ASP A 338 10.81 3.72 -22.09
CA ASP A 338 10.95 5.01 -21.40
C ASP A 338 10.29 6.21 -22.13
N TRP A 339 8.99 6.12 -22.40
CA TRP A 339 8.21 7.16 -23.09
C TRP A 339 7.14 7.78 -22.18
N ARG A 340 6.98 9.10 -22.28
CA ARG A 340 5.83 9.84 -21.70
C ARG A 340 4.91 10.28 -22.82
N ILE A 341 3.62 9.99 -22.68
CA ILE A 341 2.59 10.48 -23.59
C ILE A 341 1.55 11.20 -22.75
N MET A 342 1.47 12.52 -22.91
CA MET A 342 0.87 13.37 -21.90
C MET A 342 0.16 14.60 -22.45
N ASP A 343 -0.80 15.11 -21.67
CA ASP A 343 -1.44 16.41 -21.93
C ASP A 343 -2.20 16.52 -23.27
N LEU A 344 -2.73 15.40 -23.80
CA LEU A 344 -3.49 15.36 -25.06
C LEU A 344 -4.98 15.02 -24.83
N ASP A 345 -5.85 15.49 -25.73
CA ASP A 345 -7.23 14.99 -25.90
C ASP A 345 -7.30 14.17 -27.19
N MET A 346 -7.39 12.85 -27.06
CA MET A 346 -7.40 11.92 -28.18
C MET A 346 -8.84 11.43 -28.43
N ARG A 347 -9.26 11.52 -29.69
CA ARG A 347 -10.64 11.21 -30.10
C ARG A 347 -10.62 10.17 -31.22
N GLY A 348 -11.15 8.98 -30.94
CA GLY A 348 -11.24 7.90 -31.91
C GLY A 348 -12.26 8.20 -33.01
N ALA A 349 -12.16 7.49 -34.13
CA ALA A 349 -13.10 7.64 -35.25
C ALA A 349 -14.47 7.01 -34.97
N ASN A 350 -14.51 5.89 -34.23
CA ASN A 350 -15.71 5.12 -33.95
C ASN A 350 -15.55 4.31 -32.65
N PRO A 351 -16.52 4.35 -31.73
CA PRO A 351 -16.46 3.60 -30.47
C PRO A 351 -16.63 2.08 -30.65
N SER A 352 -16.97 1.59 -31.84
CA SER A 352 -17.24 0.16 -32.08
C SER A 352 -16.00 -0.65 -32.46
N THR A 353 -15.01 -0.03 -33.11
CA THR A 353 -13.86 -0.73 -33.73
C THR A 353 -12.51 -0.13 -33.38
N ALA A 354 -12.43 1.17 -33.05
CA ALA A 354 -11.15 1.83 -32.86
C ALA A 354 -10.45 1.36 -31.57
N THR A 355 -9.30 0.71 -31.66
CA THR A 355 -8.51 0.36 -30.46
C THR A 355 -7.80 1.59 -29.87
N GLY A 356 -7.20 1.40 -28.69
CA GLY A 356 -6.66 2.47 -27.86
C GLY A 356 -5.81 3.52 -28.59
N PRO A 357 -5.77 4.76 -28.08
CA PRO A 357 -4.94 5.80 -28.67
C PRO A 357 -3.44 5.51 -28.50
N ILE A 358 -3.07 4.82 -27.42
CA ILE A 358 -1.69 4.70 -26.92
C ILE A 358 -1.49 3.34 -26.28
N GLY A 359 -0.32 2.76 -26.52
CA GLY A 359 0.13 1.58 -25.81
C GLY A 359 0.99 0.70 -26.70
N PRO A 360 1.79 -0.20 -26.11
CA PRO A 360 2.40 -1.26 -26.89
C PRO A 360 1.32 -2.05 -27.64
N ASP A 361 1.68 -2.55 -28.82
CA ASP A 361 0.81 -3.50 -29.51
C ASP A 361 0.85 -4.88 -28.81
N VAL A 362 0.04 -5.81 -29.31
CA VAL A 362 -0.18 -7.13 -28.71
C VAL A 362 0.98 -8.11 -28.90
N SER A 363 2.05 -7.69 -29.58
CA SER A 363 3.21 -8.53 -29.93
C SER A 363 4.54 -7.95 -29.43
N HIS A 364 4.53 -6.78 -28.78
CA HIS A 364 5.72 -6.17 -28.21
C HIS A 364 5.58 -5.81 -26.74
N GLN A 365 6.64 -6.05 -25.98
CA GLN A 365 6.73 -5.61 -24.60
C GLN A 365 6.73 -4.07 -24.51
N GLY A 366 6.03 -3.55 -23.51
CA GLY A 366 6.08 -2.14 -23.13
C GLY A 366 6.93 -2.02 -21.87
N VAL A 367 7.84 -1.05 -21.84
CA VAL A 367 8.73 -0.82 -20.69
C VAL A 367 8.77 0.66 -20.36
N ASN A 368 8.48 1.02 -19.11
CA ASN A 368 8.54 2.40 -18.61
C ASN A 368 7.67 3.37 -19.43
N LEU A 369 6.41 3.02 -19.68
CA LEU A 369 5.45 3.90 -20.34
C LEU A 369 4.67 4.70 -19.29
N LEU A 370 4.67 6.02 -19.43
CA LEU A 370 3.82 6.92 -18.65
C LEU A 370 2.76 7.57 -19.57
N VAL A 371 1.50 7.28 -19.29
CA VAL A 371 0.34 8.03 -19.79
C VAL A 371 -0.07 9.03 -18.70
N LEU A 372 -0.01 10.33 -18.97
CA LEU A 372 -0.20 11.37 -17.94
C LEU A 372 -1.13 12.47 -18.42
N ARG A 373 -2.22 12.74 -17.70
CA ARG A 373 -3.20 13.79 -18.07
C ARG A 373 -3.72 13.66 -19.50
N LEU A 374 -3.94 12.43 -19.94
CA LEU A 374 -4.50 12.14 -21.25
C LEU A 374 -6.00 11.97 -21.15
N ARG A 375 -6.76 12.48 -22.13
CA ARG A 375 -8.16 12.14 -22.31
C ARG A 375 -8.31 11.26 -23.55
N ALA A 376 -9.01 10.14 -23.43
CA ALA A 376 -9.31 9.24 -24.53
C ALA A 376 -10.83 9.02 -24.64
N SER A 377 -11.43 9.46 -25.74
CA SER A 377 -12.87 9.34 -25.98
C SER A 377 -13.17 8.83 -27.39
N ASN A 378 -14.36 8.25 -27.57
CA ASN A 378 -14.82 7.72 -28.85
C ASN A 378 -13.96 6.56 -29.41
N PHE A 379 -13.33 5.79 -28.54
CA PHE A 379 -12.62 4.54 -28.86
C PHE A 379 -13.43 3.31 -28.40
N TYR A 380 -13.15 2.14 -28.97
CA TYR A 380 -13.57 0.86 -28.41
C TYR A 380 -12.81 0.54 -27.11
N VAL A 381 -11.49 0.74 -27.07
CA VAL A 381 -10.71 0.69 -25.83
C VAL A 381 -10.18 2.09 -25.55
N GLY A 382 -10.56 2.71 -24.43
CA GLY A 382 -10.14 4.08 -24.13
C GLY A 382 -8.67 4.22 -23.78
N LEU A 383 -8.20 3.59 -22.70
CA LEU A 383 -6.80 3.65 -22.27
C LEU A 383 -6.26 2.26 -21.95
N GLY A 384 -5.05 1.94 -22.41
CA GLY A 384 -4.34 0.74 -22.01
C GLY A 384 -3.80 -0.07 -23.19
N TRP A 385 -3.53 -1.34 -22.94
CA TRP A 385 -2.81 -2.24 -23.84
C TRP A 385 -3.19 -3.70 -23.57
N GLY A 386 -3.04 -4.55 -24.58
CA GLY A 386 -3.29 -5.99 -24.48
C GLY A 386 -2.03 -6.80 -24.76
N ASP A 387 -2.06 -8.07 -24.37
CA ASP A 387 -1.03 -9.06 -24.66
C ASP A 387 -1.75 -10.36 -25.09
N TRP A 388 -1.75 -10.65 -26.40
CA TRP A 388 -2.55 -11.74 -26.99
C TRP A 388 -1.71 -12.77 -27.78
N THR A 389 -0.42 -12.52 -27.95
CA THR A 389 0.54 -13.44 -28.61
C THR A 389 1.71 -13.70 -27.66
N PRO A 390 2.52 -14.76 -27.80
CA PRO A 390 3.31 -15.31 -26.70
C PRO A 390 4.54 -14.44 -26.35
N ILE A 391 4.32 -13.26 -25.80
CA ILE A 391 5.29 -12.47 -25.03
C ILE A 391 5.35 -13.02 -23.59
N TYR A 392 4.86 -14.24 -23.36
CA TYR A 392 4.67 -14.88 -22.06
C TYR A 392 5.93 -14.90 -21.17
N ALA A 393 7.13 -14.79 -21.78
CA ALA A 393 8.39 -14.69 -21.04
C ALA A 393 8.77 -13.25 -20.58
N THR A 394 8.21 -12.19 -21.18
CA THR A 394 8.59 -10.79 -20.92
C THR A 394 7.37 -9.85 -20.91
N PRO A 395 6.48 -9.94 -19.89
CA PRO A 395 5.28 -9.09 -19.82
C PRO A 395 5.63 -7.61 -19.68
N HIS A 396 4.70 -6.72 -20.06
CA HIS A 396 4.86 -5.27 -19.92
C HIS A 396 5.29 -4.90 -18.49
N ASP A 397 6.05 -3.82 -18.34
CA ASP A 397 6.75 -3.58 -17.09
C ASP A 397 7.00 -2.09 -16.82
N GLY A 398 6.65 -1.62 -15.62
CA GLY A 398 6.74 -0.20 -15.28
C GLY A 398 5.75 0.63 -16.10
N MET A 399 4.47 0.27 -16.03
CA MET A 399 3.43 0.84 -16.88
C MET A 399 2.44 1.69 -16.08
N PHE A 400 2.30 2.96 -16.46
CA PHE A 400 1.62 3.98 -15.65
C PHE A 400 0.53 4.67 -16.44
N ILE A 401 -0.64 4.82 -15.82
CA ILE A 401 -1.71 5.70 -16.27
C ILE A 401 -2.08 6.60 -15.09
N VAL A 402 -1.86 7.90 -15.24
CA VAL A 402 -1.94 8.87 -14.15
C VAL A 402 -2.74 10.10 -14.55
N ASP A 403 -3.62 10.57 -13.68
CA ASP A 403 -4.49 11.75 -13.87
C ASP A 403 -5.23 11.76 -15.24
N SER A 404 -5.55 10.59 -15.77
CA SER A 404 -6.08 10.44 -17.13
C SER A 404 -7.58 10.12 -17.14
N GLU A 405 -8.23 10.43 -18.24
CA GLU A 405 -9.67 10.38 -18.41
C GLU A 405 -10.04 9.43 -19.57
N SER A 406 -11.00 8.53 -19.32
CA SER A 406 -11.55 7.63 -20.33
C SER A 406 -13.08 7.56 -20.28
N PRO A 407 -13.78 8.62 -20.77
CA PRO A 407 -15.24 8.69 -20.70
C PRO A 407 -15.92 8.21 -21.98
N ASN A 408 -17.05 7.50 -21.83
CA ASN A 408 -18.00 7.18 -22.90
C ASN A 408 -17.37 6.44 -24.10
N ASN A 409 -16.43 5.53 -23.84
CA ASN A 409 -15.84 4.66 -24.86
C ASN A 409 -16.78 3.48 -25.16
N GLY A 410 -16.75 2.89 -26.36
CA GLY A 410 -17.75 1.89 -26.73
C GLY A 410 -17.56 0.54 -26.05
N GLY A 411 -16.32 0.04 -25.99
CA GLY A 411 -15.95 -1.20 -25.34
C GLY A 411 -15.53 -0.98 -23.90
N TYR A 412 -14.22 -0.90 -23.67
CA TYR A 412 -13.61 -0.73 -22.34
C TYR A 412 -13.26 0.73 -22.08
N GLY A 413 -13.44 1.19 -20.85
CA GLY A 413 -12.80 2.43 -20.40
C GLY A 413 -11.28 2.24 -20.36
N MET A 414 -10.83 1.20 -19.67
CA MET A 414 -9.44 0.83 -19.52
C MET A 414 -9.26 -0.68 -19.66
N TYR A 415 -8.23 -1.11 -20.37
CA TYR A 415 -7.88 -2.52 -20.55
C TYR A 415 -6.35 -2.67 -20.51
N LEU A 416 -5.80 -3.32 -19.48
CA LEU A 416 -4.36 -3.37 -19.29
C LEU A 416 -3.89 -4.57 -18.47
N GLY A 417 -2.59 -4.86 -18.53
CA GLY A 417 -1.93 -5.86 -17.70
C GLY A 417 -0.41 -5.77 -17.81
N GLY A 418 0.30 -6.54 -17.00
CA GLY A 418 1.76 -6.47 -16.87
C GLY A 418 2.26 -6.56 -15.42
N ARG A 419 3.51 -6.13 -15.25
CA ARG A 419 4.25 -6.02 -14.00
C ARG A 419 4.41 -4.56 -13.60
N ARG A 420 4.40 -4.29 -12.30
CA ARG A 420 4.64 -2.94 -11.73
C ARG A 420 3.75 -1.91 -12.42
N ILE A 421 2.44 -2.15 -12.36
CA ILE A 421 1.42 -1.29 -12.96
C ILE A 421 0.96 -0.26 -11.94
N ALA A 422 0.82 1.00 -12.36
CA ALA A 422 0.22 2.05 -11.55
C ALA A 422 -0.96 2.71 -12.27
N LEU A 423 -2.14 2.65 -11.65
CA LEU A 423 -3.32 3.43 -12.02
C LEU A 423 -3.57 4.44 -10.90
N LEU A 424 -3.25 5.72 -11.13
CA LEU A 424 -3.29 6.75 -10.11
C LEU A 424 -4.16 7.94 -10.54
N GLY A 425 -5.19 8.30 -9.76
CA GLY A 425 -5.92 9.55 -10.01
C GLY A 425 -6.78 9.57 -11.27
N ASN A 426 -7.08 8.42 -11.89
CA ASN A 426 -7.78 8.37 -13.18
C ASN A 426 -9.30 8.46 -13.02
N VAL A 427 -9.97 8.93 -14.06
CA VAL A 427 -11.44 8.88 -14.19
C VAL A 427 -11.80 8.08 -15.44
N ALA A 428 -12.35 6.88 -15.27
CA ALA A 428 -12.91 6.09 -16.36
C ALA A 428 -14.40 5.89 -16.12
N SER A 429 -15.23 6.12 -17.14
CA SER A 429 -16.68 6.16 -16.93
C SER A 429 -17.50 5.80 -18.16
N ASP A 430 -18.65 5.18 -17.89
CA ASP A 430 -19.73 4.97 -18.86
C ASP A 430 -19.31 4.27 -20.17
N PRO A 431 -18.50 3.18 -20.14
CA PRO A 431 -18.28 2.41 -21.35
C PRO A 431 -19.59 1.80 -21.89
N GLY A 432 -19.72 1.68 -23.21
CA GLY A 432 -20.96 1.24 -23.84
C GLY A 432 -21.30 -0.25 -23.63
N GLN A 433 -20.29 -1.13 -23.62
CA GLN A 433 -20.51 -2.58 -23.68
C GLN A 433 -19.94 -3.38 -22.51
N THR A 434 -18.81 -2.94 -21.95
CA THR A 434 -18.04 -3.80 -21.04
C THR A 434 -17.49 -3.05 -19.82
N HIS A 435 -16.44 -3.59 -19.22
CA HIS A 435 -15.86 -3.15 -17.96
C HIS A 435 -15.35 -1.71 -18.04
N VAL A 436 -15.44 -0.97 -16.94
CA VAL A 436 -14.75 0.33 -16.83
C VAL A 436 -13.26 0.10 -16.84
N CYS A 437 -12.75 -0.76 -15.95
CA CYS A 437 -11.35 -1.16 -15.94
C CYS A 437 -11.25 -2.70 -15.91
N ARG A 438 -10.58 -3.29 -16.90
CA ARG A 438 -10.20 -4.70 -16.88
C ARG A 438 -8.68 -4.81 -16.78
N VAL A 439 -8.21 -5.39 -15.67
CA VAL A 439 -6.82 -5.75 -15.44
C VAL A 439 -6.68 -7.26 -15.62
N TRP A 440 -6.05 -7.66 -16.72
CA TRP A 440 -5.92 -9.08 -17.11
C TRP A 440 -4.73 -9.80 -16.49
N GLN A 441 -3.75 -9.04 -15.99
CA GLN A 441 -2.66 -9.55 -15.17
C GLN A 441 -2.04 -8.39 -14.39
N ALA A 442 -1.76 -8.60 -13.11
CA ALA A 442 -1.06 -7.61 -12.29
C ALA A 442 -0.12 -8.30 -11.31
N HIS A 443 1.13 -8.47 -11.75
CA HIS A 443 2.19 -8.90 -10.85
C HIS A 443 2.88 -7.67 -10.26
N LYS A 444 2.48 -7.33 -9.05
CA LYS A 444 2.72 -6.04 -8.38
C LYS A 444 1.99 -4.89 -9.07
N ALA A 445 1.01 -4.32 -8.38
CA ALA A 445 0.27 -3.17 -8.89
C ALA A 445 -0.21 -2.23 -7.79
N VAL A 446 -0.47 -1.00 -8.19
CA VAL A 446 -1.10 0.05 -7.38
C VAL A 446 -2.28 0.60 -8.15
N ILE A 447 -3.48 0.44 -7.59
CA ILE A 447 -4.71 1.01 -8.13
C ILE A 447 -5.20 1.98 -7.06
N SER A 448 -4.90 3.26 -7.21
CA SER A 448 -5.18 4.22 -6.15
C SER A 448 -5.74 5.56 -6.61
N ASN A 449 -6.63 6.14 -5.80
CA ASN A 449 -7.24 7.44 -6.04
C ASN A 449 -8.01 7.50 -7.39
N ASN A 450 -8.49 6.38 -7.93
CA ASN A 450 -9.23 6.38 -9.19
C ASN A 450 -10.74 6.50 -8.97
N GLN A 451 -11.46 6.97 -9.97
CA GLN A 451 -12.91 6.86 -10.08
C GLN A 451 -13.25 5.97 -11.28
N PHE A 452 -13.79 4.78 -11.01
CA PHE A 452 -14.24 3.84 -12.03
C PHE A 452 -15.76 3.69 -11.95
N LEU A 453 -16.45 4.27 -12.94
CA LEU A 453 -17.86 4.59 -12.80
C LEU A 453 -18.71 3.95 -13.90
N ARG A 454 -19.79 3.28 -13.50
CA ARG A 454 -20.93 2.86 -14.34
C ARG A 454 -20.49 2.07 -15.59
N PRO A 455 -20.12 0.80 -15.45
CA PRO A 455 -19.80 -0.06 -16.59
C PRO A 455 -20.99 -0.29 -17.52
N GLY A 456 -20.69 -0.67 -18.76
CA GLY A 456 -21.68 -1.05 -19.76
C GLY A 456 -22.21 -2.46 -19.53
N GLY A 457 -23.52 -2.64 -19.68
CA GLY A 457 -24.18 -3.94 -19.47
C GLY A 457 -24.02 -4.48 -18.05
N GLN A 458 -24.10 -5.81 -17.90
CA GLN A 458 -23.92 -6.51 -16.62
C GLN A 458 -22.43 -6.76 -16.35
N ARG A 459 -21.66 -5.70 -16.14
CA ARG A 459 -20.20 -5.74 -15.97
C ARG A 459 -19.74 -4.91 -14.78
N HIS A 460 -18.43 -4.84 -14.59
CA HIS A 460 -17.77 -4.37 -13.37
C HIS A 460 -17.08 -3.02 -13.58
N ALA A 461 -17.07 -2.19 -12.54
CA ALA A 461 -16.20 -1.04 -12.46
C ALA A 461 -14.72 -1.47 -12.48
N LEU A 462 -14.40 -2.55 -11.77
CA LEU A 462 -13.08 -3.21 -11.86
C LEU A 462 -13.24 -4.72 -12.02
N LYS A 463 -12.59 -5.28 -13.05
CA LYS A 463 -12.30 -6.71 -13.16
C LYS A 463 -10.81 -6.93 -13.03
N LEU A 464 -10.38 -7.57 -11.95
CA LEU A 464 -9.00 -7.99 -11.74
C LEU A 464 -8.94 -9.52 -11.82
N HIS A 465 -8.12 -10.07 -12.70
CA HIS A 465 -7.94 -11.52 -12.82
C HIS A 465 -6.48 -11.86 -13.08
N GLY A 466 -6.18 -13.15 -13.05
CA GLY A 466 -4.87 -13.68 -13.40
C GLY A 466 -4.80 -14.21 -14.83
N PRO A 467 -3.58 -14.39 -15.36
CA PRO A 467 -3.35 -15.14 -16.59
C PRO A 467 -3.76 -16.60 -16.42
N GLN A 468 -3.84 -17.36 -17.52
CA GLN A 468 -4.18 -18.78 -17.45
C GLN A 468 -3.15 -19.54 -16.59
N LEU A 469 -3.61 -20.46 -15.74
CA LEU A 469 -2.74 -21.28 -14.92
C LEU A 469 -1.69 -22.00 -15.79
N ASN A 470 -0.44 -21.93 -15.36
CA ASN A 470 0.71 -22.57 -16.01
C ASN A 470 0.99 -22.12 -17.45
N ASP A 471 0.48 -20.95 -17.87
CA ASP A 471 0.76 -20.41 -19.22
C ASP A 471 2.12 -19.67 -19.34
N GLY A 472 2.91 -19.66 -18.26
CA GLY A 472 4.24 -19.06 -18.17
C GLY A 472 4.25 -17.61 -17.70
N ARG A 473 3.09 -16.93 -17.65
CA ARG A 473 3.01 -15.56 -17.12
C ARG A 473 3.01 -15.56 -15.58
N PRO A 474 3.59 -14.52 -14.95
CA PRO A 474 3.49 -14.36 -13.51
C PRO A 474 2.04 -14.16 -13.07
N GLU A 475 1.65 -14.83 -11.99
CA GLU A 475 0.32 -14.70 -11.40
C GLU A 475 0.03 -13.28 -10.92
N THR A 476 -1.25 -12.94 -10.82
CA THR A 476 -1.70 -11.67 -10.27
C THR A 476 -1.58 -11.70 -8.76
N ARG A 477 -0.64 -10.94 -8.21
CA ARG A 477 -0.43 -10.83 -6.76
C ARG A 477 0.35 -9.59 -6.33
N TRP A 478 0.26 -9.28 -5.04
CA TRP A 478 0.80 -8.08 -4.40
C TRP A 478 0.21 -6.80 -5.00
N VAL A 479 -1.11 -6.67 -4.91
CA VAL A 479 -1.84 -5.52 -5.43
C VAL A 479 -2.40 -4.68 -4.29
N SER A 480 -2.07 -3.39 -4.29
CA SER A 480 -2.62 -2.39 -3.37
C SER A 480 -3.77 -1.65 -4.09
N ILE A 481 -4.99 -1.76 -3.58
CA ILE A 481 -6.20 -1.13 -4.13
C ILE A 481 -6.74 -0.15 -3.08
N ASN A 482 -6.37 1.12 -3.20
CA ASN A 482 -6.57 2.07 -2.10
C ASN A 482 -7.23 3.37 -2.55
N ASP A 483 -8.15 3.92 -1.76
CA ASP A 483 -8.68 5.26 -1.98
C ASP A 483 -9.44 5.45 -3.31
N ASN A 484 -9.99 4.38 -3.88
CA ASN A 484 -10.76 4.45 -5.12
C ASN A 484 -12.25 4.64 -4.87
N VAL A 485 -12.95 5.19 -5.85
CA VAL A 485 -14.41 5.18 -5.95
C VAL A 485 -14.82 4.24 -7.06
N PHE A 486 -15.55 3.19 -6.72
CA PHE A 486 -16.18 2.29 -7.67
C PHE A 486 -17.68 2.54 -7.67
N GLN A 487 -18.29 2.68 -8.83
CA GLN A 487 -19.73 2.86 -8.96
C GLN A 487 -20.29 1.86 -9.96
N ALA A 488 -21.23 1.03 -9.50
CA ALA A 488 -22.01 0.13 -10.35
C ALA A 488 -22.95 0.92 -11.28
N SER A 489 -23.26 0.37 -12.46
CA SER A 489 -24.35 0.88 -13.30
C SER A 489 -25.68 0.23 -12.89
N ALA A 490 -26.80 0.76 -13.37
CA ALA A 490 -28.13 0.23 -13.05
C ALA A 490 -28.30 -1.26 -13.39
N THR A 491 -27.48 -1.80 -14.30
CA THR A 491 -27.49 -3.21 -14.72
C THR A 491 -26.37 -4.04 -14.12
N SER A 492 -25.40 -3.43 -13.44
CA SER A 492 -24.31 -4.16 -12.79
C SER A 492 -24.85 -5.06 -11.68
N GLN A 493 -24.52 -6.34 -11.76
CA GLN A 493 -24.74 -7.31 -10.68
C GLN A 493 -23.59 -7.32 -9.68
N TRP A 494 -22.40 -6.88 -10.09
CA TRP A 494 -21.25 -6.74 -9.22
C TRP A 494 -20.48 -5.46 -9.51
N THR A 495 -20.11 -4.73 -8.46
CA THR A 495 -19.33 -3.49 -8.60
C THR A 495 -17.88 -3.82 -8.99
N VAL A 496 -17.27 -4.77 -8.30
CA VAL A 496 -15.89 -5.25 -8.50
C VAL A 496 -15.87 -6.78 -8.51
N SER A 497 -15.14 -7.36 -9.46
CA SER A 497 -14.90 -8.80 -9.52
C SER A 497 -13.39 -9.07 -9.53
N ILE A 498 -12.93 -9.91 -8.60
CA ILE A 498 -11.53 -10.28 -8.44
C ILE A 498 -11.38 -11.79 -8.49
N GLY A 499 -10.44 -12.30 -9.27
CA GLY A 499 -10.27 -13.75 -9.48
C GLY A 499 -10.84 -14.20 -10.83
N SER A 500 -11.00 -15.51 -11.01
CA SER A 500 -11.25 -16.09 -12.32
C SER A 500 -12.61 -15.66 -12.90
N ALA A 501 -12.75 -15.78 -14.22
CA ALA A 501 -14.07 -15.70 -14.84
C ALA A 501 -14.84 -16.98 -14.51
N SER A 502 -16.06 -16.84 -13.97
CA SER A 502 -16.93 -17.96 -13.68
C SER A 502 -17.16 -18.79 -14.95
N SER A 503 -16.93 -20.10 -14.87
CA SER A 503 -17.21 -21.13 -15.90
C SER A 503 -16.24 -21.32 -17.09
N VAL A 504 -15.04 -20.72 -17.12
CA VAL A 504 -14.10 -20.88 -18.25
C VAL A 504 -12.78 -21.51 -17.82
N ALA A 505 -12.41 -22.63 -18.45
CA ALA A 505 -11.16 -23.35 -18.17
C ALA A 505 -9.89 -22.59 -18.61
N ASN A 506 -10.02 -21.53 -19.41
CA ASN A 506 -8.93 -20.77 -20.03
C ASN A 506 -8.66 -19.38 -19.39
N GLU A 507 -9.42 -18.97 -18.37
CA GLU A 507 -9.16 -17.75 -17.56
C GLU A 507 -9.14 -18.08 -16.06
N ASN A 508 -8.46 -19.17 -15.71
CA ASN A 508 -8.39 -19.76 -14.38
C ASN A 508 -7.21 -19.25 -13.54
N GLY A 509 -6.77 -18.00 -13.74
CA GLY A 509 -5.64 -17.45 -13.00
C GLY A 509 -5.94 -17.15 -11.54
N PRO A 510 -5.16 -17.68 -10.57
CA PRO A 510 -5.32 -17.33 -9.18
C PRO A 510 -4.94 -15.87 -8.96
N VAL A 511 -5.59 -15.27 -7.96
CA VAL A 511 -5.26 -13.94 -7.46
C VAL A 511 -4.97 -14.07 -5.97
N SER A 512 -3.86 -13.49 -5.52
CA SER A 512 -3.48 -13.53 -4.09
C SER A 512 -2.77 -12.25 -3.64
N HIS A 513 -2.57 -12.07 -2.33
CA HIS A 513 -1.86 -10.92 -1.75
C HIS A 513 -2.46 -9.59 -2.20
N LEU A 514 -3.63 -9.29 -1.62
CA LEU A 514 -4.41 -8.10 -1.95
C LEU A 514 -4.70 -7.29 -0.70
N VAL A 515 -4.57 -5.97 -0.80
CA VAL A 515 -5.08 -5.04 0.22
C VAL A 515 -6.07 -4.10 -0.45
N LEU A 516 -7.33 -4.17 -0.03
CA LEU A 516 -8.39 -3.24 -0.40
C LEU A 516 -8.63 -2.30 0.78
N GLU A 517 -8.24 -1.03 0.63
CA GLU A 517 -8.26 -0.07 1.72
C GLU A 517 -8.93 1.26 1.36
N ARG A 518 -9.83 1.77 2.20
CA ARG A 518 -10.37 3.14 2.05
C ARG A 518 -11.03 3.39 0.69
N ASN A 519 -11.55 2.34 0.07
CA ASN A 519 -12.34 2.47 -1.14
C ASN A 519 -13.80 2.75 -0.79
N ARG A 520 -14.50 3.42 -1.71
CA ARG A 520 -15.95 3.58 -1.68
C ARG A 520 -16.56 2.76 -2.80
N PHE A 521 -17.53 1.93 -2.45
CA PHE A 521 -18.36 1.16 -3.37
C PHE A 521 -19.76 1.76 -3.39
N GLY A 522 -20.19 2.24 -4.55
CA GLY A 522 -21.56 2.68 -4.78
C GLY A 522 -22.32 1.62 -5.57
N GLY A 523 -23.33 1.04 -4.94
CA GLY A 523 -24.11 -0.05 -5.50
C GLY A 523 -25.11 0.37 -6.58
N SER A 524 -25.97 -0.58 -6.97
CA SER A 524 -27.04 -0.37 -7.96
C SER A 524 -28.30 -1.16 -7.61
N ALA A 525 -29.40 -0.86 -8.30
CA ALA A 525 -30.66 -1.60 -8.12
C ALA A 525 -30.60 -3.07 -8.56
N SER A 526 -29.62 -3.46 -9.38
CA SER A 526 -29.44 -4.86 -9.83
C SER A 526 -28.34 -5.59 -9.05
N LEU A 527 -27.76 -4.94 -8.04
CA LEU A 527 -26.57 -5.43 -7.36
C LEU A 527 -26.86 -6.73 -6.58
N VAL A 528 -25.99 -7.71 -6.78
CA VAL A 528 -25.93 -8.97 -6.01
C VAL A 528 -24.86 -8.84 -4.91
N ALA A 529 -23.69 -8.31 -5.26
CA ALA A 529 -22.64 -7.96 -4.31
C ALA A 529 -21.74 -6.85 -4.83
N ASP A 530 -21.20 -6.00 -3.96
CA ASP A 530 -20.19 -5.01 -4.37
C ASP A 530 -18.88 -5.67 -4.76
N ILE A 531 -18.43 -6.63 -3.96
CA ILE A 531 -17.21 -7.41 -4.24
C ILE A 531 -17.60 -8.86 -4.46
N GLU A 532 -17.22 -9.41 -5.60
CA GLU A 532 -17.14 -10.86 -5.81
C GLU A 532 -15.67 -11.27 -5.91
N THR A 533 -15.25 -12.24 -5.10
CA THR A 533 -13.87 -12.75 -5.16
C THR A 533 -13.69 -14.19 -4.72
N GLU A 534 -12.59 -14.79 -5.19
CA GLU A 534 -12.06 -16.08 -4.71
C GLU A 534 -10.54 -15.99 -4.41
N SER A 535 -10.04 -14.78 -4.11
CA SER A 535 -8.62 -14.55 -3.81
C SER A 535 -8.20 -15.05 -2.42
N SER A 536 -6.91 -15.37 -2.27
CA SER A 536 -6.28 -15.74 -1.00
C SER A 536 -5.29 -14.68 -0.51
N HIS A 537 -4.93 -14.69 0.78
CA HIS A 537 -4.03 -13.71 1.40
C HIS A 537 -4.53 -12.29 1.14
N ALA A 538 -5.72 -11.98 1.64
CA ALA A 538 -6.40 -10.75 1.29
C ALA A 538 -6.92 -10.03 2.52
N MET A 539 -6.77 -8.71 2.52
CA MET A 539 -7.28 -7.82 3.55
C MET A 539 -8.20 -6.77 2.93
N VAL A 540 -9.44 -6.72 3.42
CA VAL A 540 -10.43 -5.68 3.09
C VAL A 540 -10.64 -4.86 4.35
N ARG A 541 -10.08 -3.65 4.41
CA ARG A 541 -10.20 -2.81 5.61
C ARG A 541 -10.54 -1.36 5.36
N ASN A 542 -11.24 -0.74 6.31
CA ASN A 542 -11.59 0.68 6.25
C ASN A 542 -12.30 1.06 4.94
N ASN A 543 -13.09 0.19 4.32
CA ASN A 543 -13.85 0.53 3.13
C ASN A 543 -15.29 0.97 3.49
N VAL A 544 -15.92 1.70 2.59
CA VAL A 544 -17.32 2.12 2.68
C VAL A 544 -18.12 1.48 1.56
N PHE A 545 -19.20 0.80 1.92
CA PHE A 545 -20.16 0.18 1.00
C PHE A 545 -21.49 0.94 1.10
N ASP A 546 -21.86 1.60 0.01
CA ASP A 546 -23.07 2.41 -0.13
C ASP A 546 -24.08 1.66 -1.01
N ASP A 547 -24.86 0.81 -0.35
CA ASP A 547 -25.86 -0.08 -0.95
C ASP A 547 -27.27 0.54 -0.98
N THR A 548 -27.37 1.87 -0.91
CA THR A 548 -28.65 2.60 -0.85
C THR A 548 -29.66 2.17 -1.92
N LEU A 549 -29.16 1.86 -3.12
CA LEU A 549 -29.98 1.53 -4.28
C LEU A 549 -30.35 0.04 -4.35
N ALA A 550 -29.77 -0.82 -3.51
CA ALA A 550 -29.88 -2.26 -3.61
C ALA A 550 -30.70 -2.84 -2.46
N SER A 551 -31.62 -3.77 -2.78
CA SER A 551 -32.35 -4.54 -1.77
C SER A 551 -32.00 -6.03 -1.88
N GLY A 552 -31.77 -6.69 -0.74
CA GLY A 552 -31.41 -8.11 -0.71
C GLY A 552 -29.97 -8.38 -1.18
N VAL A 553 -29.08 -7.40 -1.04
CA VAL A 553 -27.68 -7.46 -1.47
C VAL A 553 -26.77 -8.00 -0.38
N THR A 554 -25.82 -8.85 -0.74
CA THR A 554 -24.68 -9.18 0.13
C THR A 554 -23.49 -8.34 -0.28
N SER A 555 -23.00 -7.43 0.55
CA SER A 555 -21.95 -6.50 0.10
C SER A 555 -20.66 -7.21 -0.35
N ILE A 556 -20.30 -8.36 0.24
CA ILE A 556 -19.13 -9.16 -0.14
C ILE A 556 -19.50 -10.63 -0.39
N LEU A 557 -19.20 -11.14 -1.59
CA LEU A 557 -19.26 -12.55 -1.95
C LEU A 557 -17.84 -13.13 -2.02
N TRP A 558 -17.50 -14.02 -1.10
CA TRP A 558 -16.17 -14.64 -0.98
C TRP A 558 -16.24 -16.17 -0.95
N GLU A 559 -16.31 -16.76 -2.14
CA GLU A 559 -16.58 -18.19 -2.35
C GLU A 559 -15.58 -18.74 -3.35
N GLN A 560 -15.16 -20.02 -3.21
CA GLN A 560 -14.55 -20.70 -4.34
C GLN A 560 -15.64 -20.91 -5.41
N ARG A 561 -15.50 -20.22 -6.54
CA ARG A 561 -16.45 -20.29 -7.66
C ARG A 561 -15.91 -21.16 -8.78
N ASN A 562 -14.59 -21.25 -8.89
CA ASN A 562 -13.89 -22.08 -9.84
C ASN A 562 -13.01 -23.11 -9.12
N SER A 563 -13.38 -24.40 -9.22
CA SER A 563 -12.62 -25.48 -8.58
C SER A 563 -11.24 -25.74 -9.21
N VAL A 564 -10.93 -25.09 -10.34
CA VAL A 564 -9.62 -25.19 -11.00
C VAL A 564 -8.59 -24.28 -10.32
N VAL A 565 -9.03 -23.21 -9.65
CA VAL A 565 -8.13 -22.34 -8.88
C VAL A 565 -8.06 -22.80 -7.41
N PRO A 566 -6.95 -22.56 -6.71
CA PRO A 566 -6.85 -22.87 -5.29
C PRO A 566 -8.01 -22.27 -4.49
N ALA A 567 -8.50 -23.02 -3.51
CA ALA A 567 -9.56 -22.55 -2.64
C ALA A 567 -9.10 -21.29 -1.85
N PRO A 568 -9.99 -20.31 -1.63
CA PRO A 568 -9.64 -19.10 -0.89
C PRO A 568 -9.18 -19.43 0.54
N SER A 569 -8.08 -18.81 0.97
CA SER A 569 -7.60 -18.93 2.34
C SER A 569 -6.91 -17.66 2.84
N ASP A 570 -6.89 -17.47 4.16
CA ASP A 570 -6.29 -16.33 4.85
C ASP A 570 -6.89 -14.98 4.41
N ILE A 571 -8.12 -14.76 4.87
CA ILE A 571 -8.94 -13.62 4.47
C ILE A 571 -9.31 -12.81 5.70
N ARG A 572 -9.13 -11.50 5.64
CA ARG A 572 -9.41 -10.57 6.73
C ARG A 572 -10.30 -9.45 6.25
N ILE A 573 -11.46 -9.27 6.87
CA ILE A 573 -12.42 -8.22 6.53
C ILE A 573 -12.67 -7.42 7.79
N TYR A 574 -11.98 -6.28 7.93
CA TYR A 574 -11.90 -5.53 9.19
C TYR A 574 -12.31 -4.07 9.06
N ASN A 575 -12.99 -3.53 10.07
CA ASN A 575 -13.25 -2.08 10.14
C ASN A 575 -13.89 -1.51 8.86
N ASN A 576 -14.79 -2.24 8.21
CA ASN A 576 -15.54 -1.69 7.07
C ASN A 576 -16.89 -1.15 7.54
N THR A 577 -17.39 -0.10 6.88
CA THR A 577 -18.74 0.43 7.10
C THR A 577 -19.62 0.10 5.91
N PHE A 578 -20.73 -0.59 6.18
CA PHE A 578 -21.76 -0.95 5.21
C PHE A 578 -23.02 -0.15 5.53
N TYR A 579 -23.62 0.45 4.51
CA TYR A 579 -24.85 1.21 4.61
C TYR A 579 -25.86 0.68 3.60
N ASN A 580 -26.99 0.19 4.10
CA ASN A 580 -28.10 -0.27 3.27
C ASN A 580 -29.41 0.41 3.71
N GLY A 581 -29.85 1.39 2.92
CA GLY A 581 -31.09 2.14 3.17
C GLY A 581 -32.38 1.44 2.72
N SER A 582 -32.28 0.24 2.14
CA SER A 582 -33.42 -0.54 1.60
C SER A 582 -33.26 -2.03 1.92
N ALA A 583 -32.77 -2.36 3.12
CA ALA A 583 -32.33 -3.69 3.48
C ALA A 583 -33.50 -4.66 3.61
N SER A 584 -33.27 -5.93 3.25
CA SER A 584 -34.29 -6.98 3.30
C SER A 584 -33.70 -8.31 3.75
N GLY A 585 -34.50 -9.39 3.75
CA GLY A 585 -34.09 -10.71 4.22
C GLY A 585 -32.88 -11.34 3.49
N GLY A 586 -32.55 -10.84 2.30
CA GLY A 586 -31.35 -11.23 1.55
C GLY A 586 -30.12 -10.37 1.83
N SER A 587 -30.28 -9.26 2.58
CA SER A 587 -29.20 -8.34 2.86
C SER A 587 -28.20 -8.93 3.86
N GLY A 588 -26.91 -8.66 3.65
CA GLY A 588 -25.85 -9.15 4.53
C GLY A 588 -24.51 -8.49 4.25
N LEU A 589 -23.57 -8.69 5.16
CA LEU A 589 -22.20 -8.20 5.02
C LEU A 589 -21.43 -9.12 4.07
N ILE A 590 -21.43 -10.42 4.36
CA ILE A 590 -20.67 -11.42 3.63
C ILE A 590 -21.46 -12.68 3.38
N ARG A 591 -21.23 -13.28 2.20
CA ARG A 591 -21.62 -14.64 1.87
C ARG A 591 -20.38 -15.45 1.47
N THR A 592 -20.31 -16.69 1.97
CA THR A 592 -19.19 -17.60 1.75
C THR A 592 -19.62 -19.07 1.66
N ASN A 593 -18.68 -19.97 1.40
CA ASN A 593 -18.91 -21.42 1.37
C ASN A 593 -17.82 -22.19 2.15
N SER A 594 -18.05 -23.49 2.37
CA SER A 594 -17.21 -24.34 3.22
C SER A 594 -15.77 -24.54 2.73
N THR A 595 -15.47 -24.14 1.49
CA THR A 595 -14.11 -24.23 0.93
C THR A 595 -13.23 -23.03 1.29
N THR A 596 -13.84 -21.91 1.69
CA THR A 596 -13.12 -20.70 2.11
C THR A 596 -12.63 -20.87 3.55
N THR A 597 -11.30 -20.90 3.74
CA THR A 597 -10.67 -21.22 5.04
C THR A 597 -9.94 -20.03 5.66
N ASN A 598 -9.74 -20.05 6.98
CA ASN A 598 -9.03 -19.02 7.74
C ASN A 598 -9.57 -17.59 7.49
N LEU A 599 -10.90 -17.45 7.35
CA LEU A 599 -11.56 -16.16 7.22
C LEU A 599 -11.82 -15.56 8.60
N ARG A 600 -11.42 -14.30 8.77
CA ARG A 600 -11.64 -13.51 9.99
C ARG A 600 -12.44 -12.26 9.66
N LEU A 601 -13.52 -12.04 10.41
CA LEU A 601 -14.43 -10.90 10.25
C LEU A 601 -14.49 -10.13 11.57
N ARG A 602 -13.99 -8.89 11.60
CA ARG A 602 -13.88 -8.12 12.85
C ARG A 602 -14.15 -6.64 12.73
N ASN A 603 -14.69 -6.03 13.77
CA ASN A 603 -14.91 -4.58 13.86
C ASN A 603 -15.69 -3.99 12.66
N ASN A 604 -16.54 -4.74 11.98
CA ASN A 604 -17.33 -4.19 10.88
C ASN A 604 -18.64 -3.60 11.37
N LEU A 605 -19.07 -2.50 10.75
CA LEU A 605 -20.31 -1.81 11.05
C LEU A 605 -21.29 -1.97 9.88
N TYR A 606 -22.46 -2.54 10.11
CA TYR A 606 -23.53 -2.63 9.14
C TYR A 606 -24.74 -1.81 9.60
N ALA A 607 -24.99 -0.68 8.94
CA ALA A 607 -26.12 0.19 9.21
C ALA A 607 -27.26 -0.09 8.21
N ALA A 608 -28.44 -0.45 8.74
CA ALA A 608 -29.62 -0.77 7.93
C ALA A 608 -30.89 -0.02 8.37
N ASP A 609 -31.81 0.19 7.43
CA ASP A 609 -33.16 0.73 7.69
C ASP A 609 -34.03 -0.22 8.52
N SER A 610 -33.78 -1.53 8.41
CA SER A 610 -34.40 -2.58 9.22
C SER A 610 -33.36 -3.62 9.63
N THR A 611 -33.29 -3.95 10.92
CA THR A 611 -32.32 -4.94 11.45
C THR A 611 -32.92 -6.33 11.68
N GLY A 612 -34.25 -6.46 11.69
CA GLY A 612 -34.92 -7.67 12.18
C GLY A 612 -34.78 -8.93 11.31
N ASN A 613 -34.40 -8.77 10.03
CA ASN A 613 -34.32 -9.88 9.06
C ASN A 613 -32.94 -10.00 8.39
N ILE A 614 -31.90 -9.35 8.92
CA ILE A 614 -30.57 -9.34 8.31
C ILE A 614 -29.68 -10.40 8.93
N SER A 615 -29.08 -11.24 8.09
CA SER A 615 -27.96 -12.09 8.49
C SER A 615 -26.67 -11.49 7.97
N LEU A 616 -25.83 -10.97 8.87
CA LEU A 616 -24.53 -10.38 8.48
C LEU A 616 -23.65 -11.41 7.75
N VAL A 617 -23.68 -12.65 8.21
CA VAL A 617 -22.94 -13.75 7.60
C VAL A 617 -23.92 -14.73 6.97
N GLN A 618 -23.71 -15.04 5.70
CA GLN A 618 -24.56 -15.93 4.91
C GLN A 618 -23.73 -17.08 4.31
N GLY A 619 -24.41 -18.16 3.93
CA GLY A 619 -23.77 -19.36 3.39
C GLY A 619 -23.16 -20.26 4.47
N THR A 620 -22.05 -20.94 4.15
CA THR A 620 -21.39 -21.89 5.06
C THR A 620 -19.97 -21.43 5.41
N ARG A 621 -19.54 -21.74 6.64
CA ARG A 621 -18.22 -21.37 7.16
C ARG A 621 -17.23 -22.52 6.90
N GLY A 622 -16.07 -22.22 6.33
CA GLY A 622 -14.96 -23.18 6.25
C GLY A 622 -14.12 -23.24 7.53
N ALA A 623 -13.09 -24.09 7.52
CA ALA A 623 -12.20 -24.28 8.67
C ALA A 623 -11.41 -22.99 9.01
N GLY A 624 -11.12 -22.77 10.30
CA GLY A 624 -10.35 -21.61 10.77
C GLY A 624 -11.12 -20.28 10.80
N TRP A 625 -12.44 -20.33 10.70
CA TRP A 625 -13.33 -19.18 10.74
C TRP A 625 -13.32 -18.47 12.12
N ALA A 626 -13.30 -17.14 12.13
CA ALA A 626 -13.44 -16.31 13.33
C ALA A 626 -14.26 -15.04 13.06
N GLU A 627 -15.14 -14.68 14.00
CA GLU A 627 -16.00 -13.49 13.96
C GLU A 627 -15.97 -12.79 15.31
N ASP A 628 -15.59 -11.51 15.35
CA ASP A 628 -15.59 -10.75 16.60
C ASP A 628 -16.03 -9.29 16.37
N VAL A 629 -17.01 -8.79 17.14
CA VAL A 629 -17.42 -7.36 17.13
C VAL A 629 -17.83 -6.87 15.72
N ASN A 630 -18.78 -7.57 15.11
CA ASN A 630 -19.46 -7.08 13.90
C ASN A 630 -20.85 -6.58 14.29
N LEU A 631 -21.09 -5.27 14.14
CA LEU A 631 -22.30 -4.62 14.65
C LEU A 631 -23.33 -4.44 13.54
N LEU A 632 -24.56 -4.89 13.78
CA LEU A 632 -25.75 -4.54 13.00
C LEU A 632 -26.53 -3.46 13.75
N VAL A 633 -26.70 -2.30 13.13
CA VAL A 633 -27.27 -1.10 13.77
C VAL A 633 -28.29 -0.40 12.86
N GLY A 634 -29.11 0.47 13.44
CA GLY A 634 -30.00 1.34 12.67
C GLY A 634 -29.25 2.50 11.99
N LEU A 635 -29.86 3.10 10.97
CA LEU A 635 -29.24 4.15 10.14
C LEU A 635 -28.73 5.38 10.91
N SER A 636 -29.33 5.70 12.06
CA SER A 636 -28.92 6.83 12.91
C SER A 636 -27.54 6.66 13.54
N ALA A 637 -26.91 5.48 13.42
CA ALA A 637 -25.52 5.25 13.84
C ALA A 637 -24.49 5.94 12.93
N LEU A 638 -24.91 6.48 11.78
CA LEU A 638 -24.10 7.23 10.83
C LEU A 638 -24.63 8.66 10.71
N ALA A 639 -23.75 9.63 10.43
CA ALA A 639 -24.07 11.06 10.51
C ALA A 639 -25.07 11.52 9.43
N ASN A 640 -24.74 11.32 8.15
CA ASN A 640 -25.62 11.64 7.02
C ASN A 640 -25.30 10.72 5.83
N PRO A 641 -25.58 9.40 5.95
CA PRO A 641 -25.16 8.44 4.94
C PRO A 641 -25.87 8.66 3.59
N GLY A 642 -27.13 9.12 3.57
CA GLY A 642 -27.83 9.51 2.34
C GLY A 642 -27.21 10.71 1.62
N GLY A 643 -26.47 11.56 2.33
CA GLY A 643 -25.63 12.62 1.76
C GLY A 643 -24.18 12.21 1.47
N GLY A 644 -23.84 10.93 1.68
CA GLY A 644 -22.49 10.39 1.50
C GLY A 644 -21.53 10.61 2.68
N ASP A 645 -22.04 11.01 3.85
CA ASP A 645 -21.26 11.13 5.09
C ASP A 645 -21.53 9.92 6.01
N PHE A 646 -20.56 9.01 6.03
CA PHE A 646 -20.61 7.76 6.79
C PHE A 646 -19.84 7.83 8.11
N THR A 647 -19.53 9.04 8.59
CA THR A 647 -18.85 9.23 9.88
C THR A 647 -19.78 8.91 11.06
N LEU A 648 -19.19 8.69 12.23
CA LEU A 648 -19.90 8.36 13.46
C LEU A 648 -20.34 9.65 14.18
N PRO A 649 -21.65 9.90 14.35
CA PRO A 649 -22.16 11.00 15.15
C PRO A 649 -22.04 10.69 16.65
N VAL A 650 -22.19 11.73 17.49
CA VAL A 650 -22.26 11.58 18.95
C VAL A 650 -23.38 10.62 19.33
N GLY A 651 -23.07 9.66 20.20
CA GLY A 651 -24.02 8.64 20.67
C GLY A 651 -24.18 7.44 19.73
N SER A 652 -23.40 7.36 18.65
CA SER A 652 -23.38 6.16 17.81
C SER A 652 -22.93 4.94 18.63
N PRO A 653 -23.61 3.79 18.52
CA PRO A 653 -23.25 2.55 19.22
C PRO A 653 -21.93 1.94 18.74
N ALA A 654 -21.34 2.46 17.66
CA ALA A 654 -20.05 2.03 17.15
C ALA A 654 -18.85 2.69 17.87
N VAL A 655 -19.10 3.76 18.64
CA VAL A 655 -18.07 4.51 19.36
C VAL A 655 -17.57 3.72 20.57
N ASP A 656 -16.25 3.63 20.72
CA ASP A 656 -15.51 2.92 21.76
C ASP A 656 -15.90 1.44 21.91
N ALA A 657 -16.52 0.85 20.87
CA ALA A 657 -17.07 -0.51 20.89
C ALA A 657 -16.18 -1.55 20.18
N GLY A 658 -15.05 -1.13 19.60
CA GLY A 658 -14.17 -1.93 18.77
C GLY A 658 -13.11 -2.70 19.55
N LEU A 659 -12.60 -3.77 18.91
CA LEU A 659 -11.45 -4.53 19.37
C LEU A 659 -10.14 -3.86 18.99
N ASN A 660 -9.10 -4.09 19.79
CA ASN A 660 -7.73 -3.79 19.42
C ASN A 660 -7.22 -4.73 18.32
N LEU A 661 -7.11 -4.19 17.11
CA LEU A 661 -6.57 -4.88 15.94
C LEU A 661 -5.23 -4.25 15.58
N THR A 662 -4.14 -4.97 15.83
CA THR A 662 -2.79 -4.46 15.56
C THR A 662 -2.47 -4.35 14.06
N ASP A 663 -3.30 -4.95 13.21
CA ASP A 663 -3.24 -4.91 11.75
C ASP A 663 -4.13 -3.83 11.10
N VAL A 664 -4.80 -2.99 11.91
CA VAL A 664 -5.57 -1.83 11.45
C VAL A 664 -5.23 -0.60 12.31
N ARG A 665 -4.27 0.22 11.86
CA ARG A 665 -3.73 1.35 12.64
C ARG A 665 -4.33 2.71 12.33
N GLY A 666 -4.96 2.85 11.18
CA GLY A 666 -5.62 4.08 10.75
C GLY A 666 -7.05 3.84 10.32
N ASP A 667 -7.82 4.90 10.16
CA ASP A 667 -9.20 4.88 9.67
C ASP A 667 -9.29 5.28 8.17
N TYR A 668 -10.52 5.41 7.66
CA TYR A 668 -10.82 5.84 6.29
C TYR A 668 -10.22 7.21 5.93
N LEU A 669 -10.08 8.10 6.90
CA LEU A 669 -9.56 9.45 6.77
C LEU A 669 -8.07 9.55 7.12
N LEU A 670 -7.39 8.40 7.33
CA LEU A 670 -5.99 8.31 7.77
C LEU A 670 -5.78 8.85 9.20
N ALA A 671 -6.83 9.00 10.00
CA ALA A 671 -6.70 9.29 11.42
C ALA A 671 -6.18 8.05 12.17
N PRO A 672 -5.35 8.22 13.21
CA PRO A 672 -4.88 7.09 14.02
C PRO A 672 -6.03 6.45 14.80
N ARG A 673 -5.89 5.15 15.08
CA ARG A 673 -6.79 4.39 15.96
C ARG A 673 -6.09 4.03 17.28
N PRO A 674 -6.71 4.27 18.46
CA PRO A 674 -7.92 5.06 18.64
C PRO A 674 -7.67 6.57 18.50
N ARG A 675 -8.71 7.32 18.18
CA ARG A 675 -8.73 8.80 18.33
C ARG A 675 -9.35 9.23 19.67
N GLY A 676 -10.29 8.45 20.19
CA GLY A 676 -11.05 8.69 21.41
C GLY A 676 -10.56 7.88 22.62
N ALA A 677 -11.49 7.55 23.51
CA ALA A 677 -11.21 6.79 24.73
C ALA A 677 -11.01 5.28 24.47
N GLY A 678 -11.59 4.79 23.38
CA GLY A 678 -11.49 3.42 22.88
C GLY A 678 -11.46 3.40 21.36
N LEU A 679 -11.48 2.19 20.82
CA LEU A 679 -11.46 1.95 19.37
C LEU A 679 -12.87 1.89 18.83
N ASP A 680 -13.07 2.41 17.62
CA ASP A 680 -14.39 2.43 17.02
C ASP A 680 -14.61 1.27 16.04
N VAL A 681 -15.86 0.84 15.93
CA VAL A 681 -16.30 -0.15 14.94
C VAL A 681 -16.58 0.56 13.61
N GLY A 682 -16.25 -0.11 12.50
CA GLY A 682 -16.43 0.42 11.15
C GLY A 682 -15.21 1.22 10.67
N ALA A 683 -15.38 1.90 9.54
CA ALA A 683 -14.30 2.52 8.77
C ALA A 683 -13.80 3.86 9.32
N PHE A 684 -14.51 4.48 10.27
CA PHE A 684 -14.19 5.81 10.78
C PHE A 684 -13.94 5.76 12.28
N GLU A 685 -13.03 6.60 12.74
CA GLU A 685 -12.99 7.01 14.16
C GLU A 685 -13.86 8.25 14.36
N SER A 686 -14.57 8.25 15.47
CA SER A 686 -15.35 9.35 16.01
C SER A 686 -14.44 10.51 16.43
N ARG A 687 -15.01 11.71 16.44
CA ARG A 687 -14.25 12.96 16.57
C ARG A 687 -14.35 13.60 17.92
#